data_AF-A0A2W2ABS2-F1
#
_entry.id   AF-A0A2W2ABS2-F1
#
_cell.length_a   1.000
_cell.length_b   1.000
_cell.length_c   1.000
_cell.angle_alpha   90.00
_cell.angle_beta   90.00
_cell.angle_gamma   90.00
#
_symmetry.space_group_name_H-M   'P 1'
#
loop_
_entity.id
_entity.type
_entity.pdbx_description
1 polymer ?
#
loop_
_entity_poly.entity_id
_entity_poly.type
_entity_poly.pdbx_seq_one_letter_code
_entity_poly.pdbx_strand_id
1 'polypeptide(L)'
;MTWNRKADLKGPRGPQGDPGDPSAAVFSAFQSAGIASLRTNLIQNPAFGVDLAGWKTVAGTGGTTTFTRQACSFQAGYSARITWTTGPTAQGGGVAYDAQPIPAGATRMAASAKIKLSATRKVRFSFQWRTSAGAYISDTFTTATTVAAGDVTVLTFAANVPATAATVQVSILEAGADTLWVAGDSMEYTNVLLESVASTAVAPGSYFDGSSPLSAWAGTNHASISQGLSVGGYVRVVEGPLSFLDGRVGGNASGIDNAAAFNRAMALLAPAGGELFVPPGIYKFATRPDNVPGGVWVRGTGYDYAIPGRASRMSVFQATAAMDNFIRLGSSATSNAAGQTGASLAEIIIDGNNLPDTVVQTLGRRNNLQNVQIQSGKVRAFHVAGQNMRFVGGVVHQDNVGDCILVDGAGVIDNKIWDAQIRGMGTVGAGVHLVNGGNLDVERNHLWAGGNGVPHDAVALIWLEATTAGATSNNVVGQVLIDGNTIEGVLGAEIMFQGRDAASIIRNVVVANNRFYQNNDAPDDLYSVLALRGGQISGLAVGPNMFGGSGATAMYKSFVDIDADVVSLKRSSFDGNVGHYARKWASGANAALLTADQVGMNHTNNGAADLRTRDIGRVDLGIADGVKTTFSFNHRLVTSPASVRLTAASPAAAGPHYVVSDAAQINITFTTPPAPGAVRFDYEANC
;
A
#
# COMPACT_ATOMS: atom_id res chain seq x y z
N MET A 1 6.62 -1.01 32.72
CA MET A 1 6.56 -2.48 32.56
C MET A 1 6.96 -2.77 31.10
N THR A 2 8.21 -3.16 30.88
CA THR A 2 8.84 -3.21 29.55
C THR A 2 9.03 -4.68 29.18
N TRP A 3 8.54 -5.10 28.01
CA TRP A 3 8.62 -6.49 27.56
C TRP A 3 9.56 -6.63 26.37
N ASN A 4 10.66 -7.35 26.58
CA ASN A 4 11.60 -7.85 25.58
C ASN A 4 11.23 -9.30 25.22
N ARG A 5 11.15 -9.65 23.93
CA ARG A 5 11.15 -11.03 23.46
C ARG A 5 12.23 -11.23 22.40
N LYS A 6 13.30 -11.95 22.80
CA LYS A 6 14.14 -12.79 21.93
C LYS A 6 13.87 -14.24 22.34
N ALA A 7 13.47 -15.08 21.38
CA ALA A 7 13.71 -16.52 21.42
C ALA A 7 13.50 -17.15 20.02
N ASP A 8 14.61 -17.62 19.46
CA ASP A 8 14.83 -18.87 18.72
C ASP A 8 13.86 -19.34 17.63
N LEU A 9 14.32 -19.22 16.37
CA LEU A 9 13.82 -20.01 15.23
C LEU A 9 14.92 -20.96 14.73
N LYS A 10 14.72 -22.26 14.93
CA LYS A 10 15.43 -23.33 14.22
C LYS A 10 14.88 -23.43 12.80
N GLY A 11 15.75 -23.38 11.79
CA GLY A 11 15.39 -23.37 10.37
C GLY A 11 14.84 -24.72 9.83
N PRO A 12 14.09 -24.72 8.71
CA PRO A 12 13.64 -25.93 8.05
C PRO A 12 14.64 -26.45 7.01
N ARG A 13 14.66 -27.79 6.87
CA ARG A 13 15.47 -28.59 5.95
C ARG A 13 15.04 -28.35 4.49
N GLY A 14 16.02 -28.36 3.57
CA GLY A 14 15.80 -28.19 2.13
C GLY A 14 15.12 -29.39 1.45
N PRO A 15 14.50 -29.21 0.28
CA PRO A 15 13.78 -30.27 -0.41
C PRO A 15 14.71 -31.11 -1.30
N GLN A 16 14.53 -32.42 -1.21
CA GLN A 16 15.07 -33.46 -2.08
C GLN A 16 14.28 -33.44 -3.41
N GLY A 17 14.98 -33.31 -4.54
CA GLY A 17 14.38 -33.30 -5.88
C GLY A 17 14.14 -34.71 -6.42
N ASP A 18 12.98 -34.91 -7.05
CA ASP A 18 12.56 -36.14 -7.72
C ASP A 18 12.80 -36.01 -9.24
N PRO A 19 13.45 -36.97 -9.93
CA PRO A 19 14.01 -36.77 -11.27
C PRO A 19 13.03 -37.00 -12.44
N GLY A 20 11.75 -36.65 -12.28
CA GLY A 20 10.68 -37.00 -13.24
C GLY A 20 9.85 -35.85 -13.83
N ASP A 21 10.22 -34.59 -13.62
CA ASP A 21 9.37 -33.46 -14.02
C ASP A 21 9.54 -33.06 -15.52
N PRO A 22 8.48 -33.15 -16.37
CA PRO A 22 8.50 -32.73 -17.77
C PRO A 22 8.64 -31.21 -18.01
N SER A 23 8.83 -30.40 -16.96
CA SER A 23 9.07 -28.95 -17.05
C SER A 23 10.39 -28.57 -17.77
N ALA A 24 11.32 -29.51 -17.95
CA ALA A 24 12.58 -29.28 -18.67
C ALA A 24 12.41 -29.05 -20.19
N ALA A 25 11.34 -29.57 -20.81
CA ALA A 25 11.14 -29.45 -22.26
C ALA A 25 10.66 -28.04 -22.68
N VAL A 26 9.91 -27.35 -21.82
CA VAL A 26 9.38 -26.01 -22.08
C VAL A 26 10.47 -24.93 -21.92
N PHE A 27 11.53 -25.22 -21.17
CA PHE A 27 12.65 -24.29 -20.96
C PHE A 27 13.60 -24.18 -22.16
N SER A 28 13.63 -25.15 -23.08
CA SER A 28 14.50 -25.07 -24.28
C SER A 28 13.94 -24.22 -25.42
N ALA A 29 12.62 -24.00 -25.44
CA ALA A 29 11.96 -23.20 -26.49
C ALA A 29 12.06 -21.68 -26.27
N PHE A 30 12.41 -21.23 -25.05
CA PHE A 30 12.55 -19.80 -24.71
C PHE A 30 13.95 -19.22 -24.99
N GLN A 31 14.92 -20.03 -25.43
CA GLN A 31 16.28 -19.57 -25.76
C GLN A 31 16.45 -19.03 -27.20
N SER A 32 15.44 -19.11 -28.07
CA SER A 32 15.55 -18.71 -29.48
C SER A 32 14.98 -17.34 -29.82
N ALA A 33 14.33 -16.63 -28.88
CA ALA A 33 13.90 -15.26 -29.08
C ALA A 33 15.00 -14.28 -28.59
N GLY A 34 15.67 -13.64 -29.54
CA GLY A 34 16.86 -12.82 -29.33
C GLY A 34 16.75 -11.78 -28.21
N ILE A 35 17.43 -12.05 -27.09
CA ILE A 35 17.73 -11.08 -26.06
C ILE A 35 18.74 -10.09 -26.64
N ALA A 36 18.38 -8.81 -26.68
CA ALA A 36 19.28 -7.74 -27.10
C ALA A 36 20.57 -7.77 -26.25
N SER A 37 21.71 -7.83 -26.94
CA SER A 37 23.08 -7.88 -26.40
C SER A 37 23.30 -6.97 -25.18
N LEU A 38 23.49 -7.57 -24.00
CA LEU A 38 24.00 -6.91 -22.80
C LEU A 38 25.42 -6.39 -23.06
N ARG A 39 25.70 -5.13 -22.69
CA ARG A 39 27.05 -4.55 -22.71
C ARG A 39 27.62 -4.55 -21.28
N THR A 40 28.88 -4.94 -21.11
CA THR A 40 29.54 -5.00 -19.80
C THR A 40 30.87 -4.27 -19.89
N ASN A 41 31.08 -3.24 -19.06
CA ASN A 41 32.38 -2.61 -18.91
C ASN A 41 33.34 -3.54 -18.13
N LEU A 42 34.52 -3.78 -18.68
CA LEU A 42 35.51 -4.70 -18.16
C LEU A 42 36.57 -4.02 -17.28
N ILE A 43 36.68 -2.68 -17.32
CA ILE A 43 37.64 -1.94 -16.51
C ILE A 43 37.06 -1.73 -15.11
N GLN A 44 37.78 -2.23 -14.10
CA GLN A 44 37.43 -2.15 -12.69
C GLN A 44 37.47 -0.72 -12.13
N ASN A 45 38.49 0.06 -12.50
CA ASN A 45 38.62 1.48 -12.16
C ASN A 45 38.49 2.35 -13.43
N PRO A 46 37.27 2.49 -14.00
CA PRO A 46 37.08 3.20 -15.26
C PRO A 46 37.26 4.70 -15.10
N ALA A 47 37.15 5.25 -13.89
CA ALA A 47 37.28 6.67 -13.61
C ALA A 47 38.30 6.92 -12.50
N PHE A 48 39.30 7.76 -12.76
CA PHE A 48 40.44 8.06 -11.87
C PHE A 48 40.09 8.79 -10.55
N GLY A 49 38.81 8.83 -10.19
CA GLY A 49 38.30 9.46 -8.97
C GLY A 49 38.86 8.85 -7.68
N VAL A 50 39.32 7.59 -7.71
CA VAL A 50 39.86 6.88 -6.53
C VAL A 50 41.39 6.78 -6.58
N ASP A 51 41.97 6.09 -7.57
CA ASP A 51 43.43 5.88 -7.71
C ASP A 51 43.87 5.64 -9.18
N LEU A 52 45.13 5.20 -9.38
CA LEU A 52 45.72 4.81 -10.67
C LEU A 52 45.91 3.28 -10.83
N ALA A 53 45.31 2.46 -9.96
CA ALA A 53 45.52 1.01 -9.98
C ALA A 53 45.06 0.40 -11.32
N GLY A 54 45.84 -0.56 -11.83
CA GLY A 54 45.60 -1.21 -13.13
C GLY A 54 46.03 -0.40 -14.36
N TRP A 55 46.38 0.88 -14.19
CA TRP A 55 46.88 1.74 -15.27
C TRP A 55 48.41 1.76 -15.29
N LYS A 56 48.99 1.75 -16.49
CA LYS A 56 50.44 1.73 -16.71
C LYS A 56 50.83 2.67 -17.84
N THR A 57 52.01 3.26 -17.74
CA THR A 57 52.58 4.05 -18.84
C THR A 57 53.28 3.14 -19.84
N VAL A 58 53.13 3.46 -21.12
CA VAL A 58 53.96 2.91 -22.20
C VAL A 58 54.90 4.04 -22.60
N ALA A 59 56.17 3.99 -22.18
CA ALA A 59 57.06 5.13 -22.40
C ALA A 59 57.44 5.32 -23.89
N GLY A 60 57.31 4.27 -24.70
CA GLY A 60 57.91 4.19 -26.03
C GLY A 60 59.41 3.90 -25.94
N THR A 61 60.03 3.47 -27.05
CA THR A 61 61.48 3.17 -27.07
C THR A 61 62.27 4.43 -26.73
N GLY A 62 63.17 4.35 -25.73
CA GLY A 62 64.02 5.46 -25.29
C GLY A 62 63.30 6.57 -24.49
N GLY A 63 61.97 6.49 -24.35
CA GLY A 63 61.19 7.46 -23.59
C GLY A 63 61.19 7.17 -22.09
N THR A 64 60.94 8.19 -21.28
CA THR A 64 60.69 8.05 -19.84
C THR A 64 59.52 8.94 -19.44
N THR A 65 58.66 8.46 -18.56
CA THR A 65 57.43 9.14 -18.19
C THR A 65 57.21 9.14 -16.68
N THR A 66 56.50 10.15 -16.19
CA THR A 66 55.89 10.17 -14.87
C THR A 66 54.39 10.03 -14.99
N PHE A 67 53.77 9.31 -14.05
CA PHE A 67 52.35 9.03 -14.05
C PHE A 67 51.71 9.49 -12.75
N THR A 68 50.75 10.40 -12.84
CA THR A 68 50.18 11.08 -11.67
C THR A 68 48.67 11.19 -11.79
N ARG A 69 48.00 11.18 -10.63
CA ARG A 69 46.59 11.52 -10.50
C ARG A 69 46.51 12.98 -10.09
N GLN A 70 45.70 13.77 -10.78
CA GLN A 70 45.54 15.19 -10.51
C GLN A 70 44.08 15.62 -10.68
N ALA A 71 43.73 16.83 -10.22
CA ALA A 71 42.44 17.43 -10.52
C ALA A 71 42.29 17.57 -12.04
N CYS A 72 41.15 17.18 -12.58
CA CYS A 72 40.92 17.23 -14.02
C CYS A 72 40.75 18.67 -14.50
N SER A 73 41.47 19.05 -15.56
CA SER A 73 41.45 20.42 -16.08
C SER A 73 40.28 20.74 -17.01
N PHE A 74 39.44 19.76 -17.34
CA PHE A 74 38.37 19.90 -18.34
C PHE A 74 37.04 19.23 -17.98
N GLN A 75 36.93 18.62 -16.80
CA GLN A 75 35.66 18.17 -16.21
C GLN A 75 35.82 18.11 -14.68
N ALA A 76 34.70 18.02 -13.95
CA ALA A 76 34.74 17.81 -12.51
C ALA A 76 35.41 16.46 -12.17
N GLY A 77 36.15 16.42 -11.07
CA GLY A 77 36.81 15.22 -10.56
C GLY A 77 38.30 15.16 -10.84
N TYR A 78 38.83 13.94 -10.98
CA TYR A 78 40.26 13.67 -11.17
C TYR A 78 40.53 13.06 -12.54
N SER A 79 41.70 13.33 -13.09
CA SER A 79 42.23 12.69 -14.31
C SER A 79 43.56 12.01 -14.01
N ALA A 80 43.93 11.07 -14.87
CA ALA A 80 45.30 10.61 -14.95
C ALA A 80 46.08 11.52 -15.90
N ARG A 81 47.30 11.85 -15.51
CA ARG A 81 48.25 12.60 -16.33
C ARG A 81 49.54 11.82 -16.47
N ILE A 82 49.90 11.53 -17.71
CA ILE A 82 51.24 11.09 -18.09
C ILE A 82 52.02 12.30 -18.58
N THR A 83 53.26 12.45 -18.12
CA THR A 83 54.20 13.49 -18.57
C THR A 83 55.49 12.84 -18.99
N TRP A 84 56.02 13.20 -20.16
CA TRP A 84 57.30 12.69 -20.65
C TRP A 84 58.45 13.49 -20.04
N THR A 85 59.32 12.83 -19.29
CA THR A 85 60.57 13.41 -18.80
C THR A 85 61.69 13.26 -19.83
N THR A 86 61.56 12.27 -20.72
CA THR A 86 62.41 12.10 -21.90
C THR A 86 61.51 11.62 -23.04
N GLY A 87 61.57 12.29 -24.19
CA GLY A 87 60.78 11.91 -25.36
C GLY A 87 61.21 10.56 -25.94
N PRO A 88 60.29 9.72 -26.44
CA PRO A 88 60.67 8.48 -27.08
C PRO A 88 61.37 8.74 -28.41
N THR A 89 62.28 7.85 -28.80
CA THR A 89 63.00 7.89 -30.09
C THR A 89 62.25 7.16 -31.21
N ALA A 90 61.12 6.54 -30.89
CA ALA A 90 60.23 5.86 -31.83
C ALA A 90 58.77 5.90 -31.34
N GLN A 91 57.83 5.62 -32.23
CA GLN A 91 56.40 5.58 -31.91
C GLN A 91 56.08 4.60 -30.78
N GLY A 92 55.01 4.88 -30.03
CA GLY A 92 54.46 3.96 -29.02
C GLY A 92 54.36 4.53 -27.61
N GLY A 93 54.70 5.81 -27.39
CA GLY A 93 54.46 6.49 -26.13
C GLY A 93 52.97 6.64 -25.82
N GLY A 94 52.51 6.29 -24.62
CA GLY A 94 51.12 6.43 -24.21
C GLY A 94 50.79 5.77 -22.88
N VAL A 95 49.57 5.27 -22.77
CA VAL A 95 49.02 4.62 -21.58
C VAL A 95 48.31 3.33 -21.95
N ALA A 96 48.42 2.31 -21.10
CA ALA A 96 47.70 1.06 -21.18
C ALA A 96 46.97 0.77 -19.87
N TYR A 97 45.83 0.07 -19.97
CA TYR A 97 45.24 -0.62 -18.82
C TYR A 97 45.66 -2.09 -18.82
N ASP A 98 45.71 -2.71 -17.65
CA ASP A 98 45.98 -4.14 -17.54
C ASP A 98 45.01 -4.97 -18.39
N ALA A 99 45.51 -6.10 -18.92
CA ALA A 99 44.71 -6.97 -19.77
C ALA A 99 43.47 -7.48 -19.02
N GLN A 100 42.30 -7.34 -19.63
CA GLN A 100 41.02 -7.75 -19.07
C GLN A 100 40.54 -9.05 -19.71
N PRO A 101 39.96 -9.99 -18.94
CA PRO A 101 39.33 -11.19 -19.48
C PRO A 101 38.22 -10.83 -20.46
N ILE A 102 38.22 -11.47 -21.62
CA ILE A 102 37.15 -11.34 -22.61
C ILE A 102 35.99 -12.25 -22.18
N PRO A 103 34.76 -11.72 -22.01
CA PRO A 103 33.62 -12.56 -21.67
C PRO A 103 33.36 -13.64 -22.71
N ALA A 104 32.96 -14.83 -22.26
CA ALA A 104 32.64 -15.93 -23.15
C ALA A 104 31.53 -15.52 -24.14
N GLY A 105 31.75 -15.79 -25.43
CA GLY A 105 30.80 -15.45 -26.50
C GLY A 105 30.86 -14.00 -26.99
N ALA A 106 31.74 -13.15 -26.45
CA ALA A 106 31.96 -11.81 -26.99
C ALA A 106 32.56 -11.90 -28.41
N THR A 107 31.87 -11.31 -29.38
CA THR A 107 32.34 -11.25 -30.78
C THR A 107 32.99 -9.91 -31.12
N ARG A 108 32.75 -8.88 -30.30
CA ARG A 108 33.28 -7.53 -30.50
C ARG A 108 33.56 -6.84 -29.16
N MET A 109 34.60 -6.02 -29.15
CA MET A 109 34.94 -5.11 -28.05
C MET A 109 34.79 -3.66 -28.50
N ALA A 110 34.44 -2.76 -27.59
CA ALA A 110 34.42 -1.32 -27.82
C ALA A 110 35.12 -0.57 -26.68
N ALA A 111 35.75 0.57 -26.97
CA ALA A 111 36.36 1.43 -25.96
C ALA A 111 36.12 2.90 -26.26
N SER A 112 36.15 3.71 -25.20
CA SER A 112 36.05 5.17 -25.30
C SER A 112 36.88 5.85 -24.21
N ALA A 113 37.39 7.04 -24.51
CA ALA A 113 38.12 7.88 -23.57
C ALA A 113 37.97 9.36 -23.94
N LYS A 114 38.05 10.24 -22.94
CA LYS A 114 38.20 11.69 -23.13
C LYS A 114 39.62 12.09 -22.80
N ILE A 115 40.28 12.79 -23.71
CA ILE A 115 41.70 13.16 -23.58
C ILE A 115 41.94 14.64 -23.86
N LYS A 116 43.00 15.19 -23.29
CA LYS A 116 43.53 16.53 -23.53
C LYS A 116 45.06 16.47 -23.55
N LEU A 117 45.68 17.11 -24.53
CA LEU A 117 47.13 17.07 -24.72
C LEU A 117 47.77 18.44 -24.48
N SER A 118 49.00 18.48 -23.99
CA SER A 118 49.75 19.75 -23.86
C SER A 118 50.30 20.27 -25.18
N ALA A 119 50.42 19.41 -26.19
CA ALA A 119 50.93 19.73 -27.52
C ALA A 119 50.08 19.03 -28.58
N THR A 120 50.05 19.57 -29.80
CA THR A 120 49.33 18.94 -30.91
C THR A 120 50.01 17.61 -31.26
N ARG A 121 49.29 16.49 -31.11
CA ARG A 121 49.82 15.14 -31.37
C ARG A 121 48.77 14.29 -32.07
N LYS A 122 49.23 13.24 -32.73
CA LYS A 122 48.36 12.19 -33.26
C LYS A 122 48.33 11.02 -32.29
N VAL A 123 47.13 10.58 -31.94
CA VAL A 123 46.91 9.48 -30.99
C VAL A 123 45.92 8.48 -31.55
N ARG A 124 45.94 7.25 -31.04
CA ARG A 124 45.03 6.16 -31.45
C ARG A 124 44.74 5.23 -30.29
N PHE A 125 43.60 4.55 -30.35
CA PHE A 125 43.38 3.37 -29.52
C PHE A 125 44.11 2.16 -30.12
N SER A 126 44.55 1.27 -29.23
CA SER A 126 45.03 -0.06 -29.54
C SER A 126 44.31 -1.09 -28.66
N PHE A 127 43.77 -2.13 -29.28
CA PHE A 127 43.40 -3.37 -28.60
C PHE A 127 44.46 -4.41 -28.87
N GLN A 128 45.19 -4.76 -27.82
CA GLN A 128 46.14 -5.84 -27.83
C GLN A 128 45.47 -7.12 -27.37
N TRP A 129 45.30 -8.05 -28.30
CA TRP A 129 44.66 -9.34 -28.07
C TRP A 129 45.68 -10.34 -27.57
N ARG A 130 45.33 -11.09 -26.53
CA ARG A 130 46.23 -12.05 -25.88
C ARG A 130 45.51 -13.36 -25.57
N THR A 131 46.28 -14.44 -25.51
CA THR A 131 45.79 -15.77 -25.09
C THR A 131 45.53 -15.80 -23.57
N SER A 132 44.95 -16.89 -23.07
CA SER A 132 44.74 -17.09 -21.63
C SER A 132 46.04 -17.19 -20.82
N ALA A 133 47.13 -17.60 -21.48
CA ALA A 133 48.48 -17.59 -20.92
C ALA A 133 49.18 -16.22 -21.04
N GLY A 134 48.50 -15.19 -21.54
CA GLY A 134 49.04 -13.84 -21.70
C GLY A 134 49.91 -13.61 -22.94
N ALA A 135 50.07 -14.63 -23.80
CA ALA A 135 50.84 -14.52 -25.03
C ALA A 135 50.17 -13.55 -26.02
N TYR A 136 50.97 -12.68 -26.63
CA TYR A 136 50.51 -11.73 -27.64
C TYR A 136 49.97 -12.45 -28.88
N ILE A 137 48.83 -12.01 -29.39
CA ILE A 137 48.21 -12.53 -30.63
C ILE A 137 48.35 -11.49 -31.74
N SER A 138 47.74 -10.33 -31.55
CA SER A 138 47.71 -9.24 -32.52
C SER A 138 47.29 -7.93 -31.87
N ASP A 139 47.56 -6.83 -32.56
CA ASP A 139 47.02 -5.51 -32.23
C ASP A 139 45.99 -5.09 -33.28
N THR A 140 44.92 -4.43 -32.83
CA THR A 140 44.00 -3.71 -33.71
C THR A 140 43.99 -2.24 -33.31
N PHE A 141 44.16 -1.35 -34.27
CA PHE A 141 44.30 0.09 -34.03
C PHE A 141 43.12 0.89 -34.61
N THR A 142 42.78 2.03 -33.98
CA THR A 142 42.01 3.07 -34.67
C THR A 142 42.86 3.77 -35.72
N THR A 143 42.18 4.43 -36.66
CA THR A 143 42.78 5.55 -37.39
C THR A 143 43.34 6.57 -36.39
N ALA A 144 44.50 7.14 -36.71
CA ALA A 144 45.11 8.18 -35.89
C ALA A 144 44.23 9.44 -35.87
N THR A 145 43.96 9.97 -34.69
CA THR A 145 43.24 11.21 -34.46
C THR A 145 44.22 12.30 -34.05
N THR A 146 44.24 13.41 -34.80
CA THR A 146 45.00 14.61 -34.39
C THR A 146 44.23 15.32 -33.29
N VAL A 147 44.88 15.53 -32.13
CA VAL A 147 44.35 16.31 -31.02
C VAL A 147 45.20 17.56 -30.88
N ALA A 148 44.59 18.73 -31.00
CA ALA A 148 45.31 19.99 -30.86
C ALA A 148 45.71 20.25 -29.41
N ALA A 149 46.77 21.03 -29.21
CA ALA A 149 47.22 21.43 -27.87
C ALA A 149 46.09 22.14 -27.11
N GLY A 150 45.76 21.65 -25.91
CA GLY A 150 44.72 22.21 -25.04
C GLY A 150 43.29 21.74 -25.34
N ASP A 151 43.04 21.14 -26.51
CA ASP A 151 41.70 20.67 -26.89
C ASP A 151 41.32 19.37 -26.18
N VAL A 152 40.03 19.23 -25.91
CA VAL A 152 39.45 18.02 -25.33
C VAL A 152 38.83 17.19 -26.46
N THR A 153 39.32 15.97 -26.65
CA THR A 153 38.84 15.07 -27.70
C THR A 153 38.29 13.78 -27.11
N VAL A 154 37.15 13.32 -27.64
CA VAL A 154 36.62 11.99 -27.35
C VAL A 154 37.16 11.01 -28.38
N LEU A 155 37.87 10.00 -27.92
CA LEU A 155 38.25 8.85 -28.74
C LEU A 155 37.23 7.74 -28.56
N THR A 156 36.89 7.05 -29.64
CA THR A 156 36.08 5.82 -29.61
C THR A 156 36.66 4.77 -30.56
N PHE A 157 36.53 3.50 -30.20
CA PHE A 157 37.01 2.39 -31.01
C PHE A 157 36.14 1.16 -30.82
N ALA A 158 36.00 0.34 -31.86
CA ALA A 158 35.45 -1.00 -31.72
C ALA A 158 36.13 -1.95 -32.70
N ALA A 159 36.42 -3.16 -32.25
CA ALA A 159 37.08 -4.19 -33.05
C ALA A 159 36.52 -5.59 -32.74
N ASN A 160 36.57 -6.47 -33.73
CA ASN A 160 36.13 -7.85 -33.57
C ASN A 160 37.13 -8.63 -32.71
N VAL A 161 36.62 -9.52 -31.85
CA VAL A 161 37.43 -10.39 -31.00
C VAL A 161 38.03 -11.51 -31.86
N PRO A 162 39.37 -11.67 -31.93
CA PRO A 162 39.99 -12.82 -32.59
C PRO A 162 39.59 -14.13 -31.89
N ALA A 163 39.37 -15.20 -32.65
CA ALA A 163 38.85 -16.47 -32.12
C ALA A 163 39.70 -17.09 -30.98
N THR A 164 41.01 -16.80 -30.94
CA THR A 164 41.93 -17.33 -29.93
C THR A 164 42.21 -16.36 -28.77
N ALA A 165 41.62 -15.16 -28.80
CA ALA A 165 41.81 -14.16 -27.76
C ALA A 165 41.00 -14.52 -26.51
N ALA A 166 41.66 -14.51 -25.36
CA ALA A 166 41.02 -14.71 -24.05
C ALA A 166 41.11 -13.47 -23.17
N THR A 167 42.05 -12.57 -23.45
CA THR A 167 42.16 -11.27 -22.77
C THR A 167 42.42 -10.16 -23.79
N VAL A 168 42.02 -8.94 -23.44
CA VAL A 168 42.27 -7.73 -24.25
C VAL A 168 42.87 -6.64 -23.37
N GLN A 169 43.92 -6.01 -23.85
CA GLN A 169 44.50 -4.82 -23.25
C GLN A 169 44.18 -3.61 -24.12
N VAL A 170 43.61 -2.57 -23.51
CA VAL A 170 43.34 -1.30 -24.18
C VAL A 170 44.45 -0.30 -23.88
N SER A 171 44.94 0.36 -24.94
CA SER A 171 45.96 1.40 -24.84
C SER A 171 45.58 2.62 -25.66
N ILE A 172 45.96 3.81 -25.20
CA ILE A 172 45.95 5.07 -25.98
C ILE A 172 47.40 5.39 -26.27
N LEU A 173 47.78 5.31 -27.54
CA LEU A 173 49.16 5.42 -28.00
C LEU A 173 49.32 6.57 -28.97
N GLU A 174 50.53 7.12 -29.01
CA GLU A 174 50.96 7.99 -30.08
C GLU A 174 50.90 7.30 -31.46
N ALA A 175 50.62 8.07 -32.50
CA ALA A 175 50.48 7.60 -33.86
C ALA A 175 51.14 8.54 -34.88
N GLY A 176 52.44 8.39 -35.11
CA GLY A 176 53.16 9.10 -36.18
C GLY A 176 54.62 9.35 -35.83
N ALA A 177 55.53 9.32 -36.81
CA ALA A 177 56.96 9.52 -36.56
C ALA A 177 57.33 11.00 -36.39
N ASP A 178 56.49 11.91 -36.93
CA ASP A 178 56.76 13.34 -36.98
C ASP A 178 56.18 14.11 -35.78
N THR A 179 55.58 13.39 -34.81
CA THR A 179 54.87 13.97 -33.66
C THR A 179 55.25 13.30 -32.34
N LEU A 180 56.50 12.83 -32.21
CA LEU A 180 57.00 12.20 -31.00
C LEU A 180 56.80 13.09 -29.78
N TRP A 181 56.45 12.48 -28.66
CA TRP A 181 56.45 13.18 -27.37
C TRP A 181 57.84 13.77 -27.12
N VAL A 182 57.90 15.01 -26.63
CA VAL A 182 59.15 15.64 -26.18
C VAL A 182 59.16 15.77 -24.66
N ALA A 183 60.33 16.02 -24.08
CA ALA A 183 60.42 16.28 -22.64
C ALA A 183 59.53 17.49 -22.27
N GLY A 184 58.65 17.30 -21.29
CA GLY A 184 57.65 18.28 -20.84
C GLY A 184 56.26 18.09 -21.44
N ASP A 185 56.10 17.28 -22.49
CA ASP A 185 54.77 16.98 -23.00
C ASP A 185 53.95 16.17 -21.99
N SER A 186 52.63 16.30 -22.05
CA SER A 186 51.71 15.53 -21.23
C SER A 186 50.40 15.21 -21.93
N MET A 187 49.81 14.09 -21.53
CA MET A 187 48.47 13.67 -21.90
C MET A 187 47.65 13.51 -20.63
N GLU A 188 46.58 14.27 -20.53
CA GLU A 188 45.53 14.11 -19.52
C GLU A 188 44.40 13.30 -20.12
N TYR A 189 43.88 12.33 -19.38
CA TYR A 189 42.73 11.58 -19.83
C TYR A 189 41.84 11.20 -18.66
N THR A 190 40.55 11.17 -18.95
CA THR A 190 39.50 10.79 -18.02
C THR A 190 38.92 9.45 -18.46
N ASN A 191 37.80 9.08 -17.86
CA ASN A 191 37.29 7.73 -17.81
C ASN A 191 37.51 6.92 -19.10
N VAL A 192 38.20 5.78 -18.99
CA VAL A 192 38.35 4.86 -20.11
C VAL A 192 37.42 3.68 -19.87
N LEU A 193 36.59 3.42 -20.86
CA LEU A 193 35.62 2.32 -20.85
C LEU A 193 36.07 1.25 -21.84
N LEU A 194 35.81 -0.02 -21.51
CA LEU A 194 36.07 -1.17 -22.37
C LEU A 194 34.89 -2.14 -22.26
N GLU A 195 34.12 -2.30 -23.32
CA GLU A 195 32.85 -3.04 -23.30
C GLU A 195 32.90 -4.28 -24.21
N SER A 196 32.31 -5.39 -23.77
CA SER A 196 32.00 -6.51 -24.65
C SER A 196 30.63 -6.35 -25.30
N VAL A 197 30.52 -6.69 -26.58
CA VAL A 197 29.26 -6.64 -27.35
C VAL A 197 29.01 -8.02 -27.97
N ALA A 198 27.80 -8.57 -27.78
CA ALA A 198 27.46 -9.92 -28.22
C ALA A 198 26.98 -9.98 -29.69
N SER A 199 26.66 -8.85 -30.33
CA SER A 199 26.18 -8.81 -31.72
C SER A 199 26.98 -7.90 -32.64
N THR A 200 27.03 -8.28 -33.92
CA THR A 200 27.63 -7.50 -35.02
C THR A 200 26.81 -6.26 -35.41
N ALA A 201 25.59 -6.10 -34.89
CA ALA A 201 24.60 -5.14 -35.37
C ALA A 201 24.63 -3.75 -34.69
N VAL A 202 25.61 -3.48 -33.81
CA VAL A 202 25.68 -2.19 -33.12
C VAL A 202 26.44 -1.17 -34.00
N ALA A 203 25.70 -0.14 -34.43
CA ALA A 203 26.24 1.06 -35.07
C ALA A 203 27.29 1.74 -34.16
N PRO A 204 28.32 2.38 -34.72
CA PRO A 204 29.36 3.07 -33.95
C PRO A 204 28.74 4.27 -33.21
N GLY A 205 28.34 4.01 -31.98
CA GLY A 205 27.63 4.92 -31.09
C GLY A 205 27.53 4.25 -29.73
N SER A 206 28.61 4.31 -28.95
CA SER A 206 28.59 3.99 -27.53
C SER A 206 27.73 5.04 -26.82
N TYR A 207 26.77 4.64 -25.98
CA TYR A 207 25.96 5.59 -25.22
C TYR A 207 25.66 5.08 -23.82
N PHE A 208 26.15 5.83 -22.82
CA PHE A 208 25.30 6.65 -21.95
C PHE A 208 25.28 8.09 -22.53
N ASP A 209 24.43 8.97 -22.02
CA ASP A 209 23.85 10.03 -22.81
C ASP A 209 24.64 11.27 -23.21
N GLY A 210 25.37 11.21 -24.32
CA GLY A 210 25.63 12.41 -25.12
C GLY A 210 26.99 12.96 -24.78
N SER A 211 27.93 12.70 -25.69
CA SER A 211 29.23 13.38 -25.78
C SER A 211 30.10 13.48 -24.51
N SER A 212 29.77 12.81 -23.39
CA SER A 212 30.50 12.91 -22.13
C SER A 212 30.46 11.66 -21.23
N PRO A 213 31.61 11.03 -20.87
CA PRO A 213 31.69 10.19 -19.69
C PRO A 213 31.35 11.02 -18.44
N LEU A 214 30.38 10.53 -17.65
CA LEU A 214 29.89 11.17 -16.43
C LEU A 214 31.03 11.38 -15.41
N SER A 215 31.11 12.58 -14.86
CA SER A 215 32.15 13.07 -13.95
C SER A 215 31.99 12.65 -12.48
N ALA A 216 30.95 11.86 -12.16
CA ALA A 216 30.63 11.47 -10.78
C ALA A 216 30.70 9.94 -10.61
N TRP A 217 31.90 9.40 -10.43
CA TRP A 217 32.12 8.00 -10.03
C TRP A 217 33.00 7.99 -8.76
N ALA A 218 32.48 7.44 -7.67
CA ALA A 218 33.13 7.46 -6.35
C ALA A 218 33.01 6.13 -5.57
N GLY A 219 32.83 4.97 -6.24
CA GLY A 219 32.64 3.68 -5.56
C GLY A 219 33.12 2.47 -6.36
N THR A 220 33.49 1.42 -5.62
CA THR A 220 34.05 0.13 -6.09
C THR A 220 33.34 -0.52 -7.28
N ASN A 221 34.14 -1.14 -8.17
CA ASN A 221 33.83 -1.97 -9.35
C ASN A 221 32.34 -2.29 -9.59
N HIS A 222 31.74 -1.65 -10.59
CA HIS A 222 30.45 -2.10 -11.14
C HIS A 222 30.70 -3.22 -12.17
N ALA A 223 30.37 -4.46 -11.81
CA ALA A 223 29.78 -5.37 -12.77
C ALA A 223 28.30 -4.97 -12.91
N SER A 224 27.96 -4.12 -13.86
CA SER A 224 26.55 -3.82 -14.14
C SER A 224 25.92 -5.02 -14.87
N ILE A 225 25.34 -5.92 -14.10
CA ILE A 225 24.38 -6.91 -14.59
C ILE A 225 23.09 -6.11 -14.87
N SER A 226 22.71 -5.97 -16.13
CA SER A 226 21.30 -5.69 -16.43
C SER A 226 20.53 -6.94 -16.01
N GLN A 227 19.59 -6.72 -15.09
CA GLN A 227 18.75 -7.66 -14.36
C GLN A 227 18.55 -9.05 -14.99
N GLY A 228 19.06 -10.05 -14.26
CA GLY A 228 18.55 -11.41 -14.27
C GLY A 228 18.69 -11.95 -12.84
N LEU A 229 17.57 -12.16 -12.17
CA LEU A 229 17.47 -12.96 -10.94
C LEU A 229 18.32 -14.23 -11.11
N SER A 230 19.13 -14.65 -10.14
CA SER A 230 18.57 -15.33 -8.97
C SER A 230 19.63 -15.76 -7.93
N VAL A 231 19.13 -15.82 -6.69
CA VAL A 231 19.55 -16.57 -5.49
C VAL A 231 20.89 -16.25 -4.82
N GLY A 232 20.82 -15.55 -3.68
CA GLY A 232 21.77 -15.78 -2.57
C GLY A 232 22.09 -14.63 -1.63
N GLY A 233 21.09 -14.09 -0.90
CA GLY A 233 21.30 -13.47 0.43
C GLY A 233 21.94 -12.07 0.51
N TYR A 234 21.23 -11.16 1.19
CA TYR A 234 21.62 -9.83 1.72
C TYR A 234 21.57 -8.61 0.77
N VAL A 235 20.36 -8.04 0.69
CA VAL A 235 19.97 -6.60 0.74
C VAL A 235 20.96 -5.55 0.24
N ARG A 236 20.60 -4.85 -0.87
CA ARG A 236 20.65 -3.37 -0.92
C ARG A 236 19.66 -2.79 -1.95
N VAL A 237 18.70 -2.02 -1.44
CA VAL A 237 17.77 -1.14 -2.17
C VAL A 237 18.51 0.13 -2.58
N VAL A 238 18.64 0.48 -3.87
CA VAL A 238 19.07 1.83 -4.31
C VAL A 238 18.55 2.20 -5.72
N GLU A 239 17.26 2.09 -6.00
CA GLU A 239 16.59 3.07 -6.87
C GLU A 239 15.33 3.49 -6.13
N GLY A 240 15.07 4.80 -6.05
CA GLY A 240 13.84 5.33 -5.45
C GLY A 240 12.60 4.86 -6.22
N PRO A 241 11.41 5.31 -5.83
CA PRO A 241 10.19 4.97 -6.57
C PRO A 241 10.31 5.33 -8.05
N LEU A 242 9.84 4.45 -8.93
CA LEU A 242 9.75 4.68 -10.37
C LEU A 242 8.75 5.81 -10.60
N SER A 243 9.19 6.95 -11.12
CA SER A 243 8.29 8.06 -11.42
C SER A 243 7.41 7.75 -12.63
N PHE A 244 6.12 8.09 -12.57
CA PHE A 244 5.20 7.87 -13.70
C PHE A 244 5.56 8.72 -14.93
N LEU A 245 6.24 9.85 -14.72
CA LEU A 245 6.75 10.74 -15.77
C LEU A 245 8.18 10.37 -16.21
N ASP A 246 8.78 9.31 -15.65
CA ASP A 246 10.09 8.81 -16.06
C ASP A 246 10.06 8.42 -17.55
N GLY A 247 11.14 8.71 -18.30
CA GLY A 247 11.22 8.42 -19.74
C GLY A 247 11.00 6.94 -20.11
N ARG A 248 11.22 6.00 -19.17
CA ARG A 248 10.93 4.56 -19.33
C ARG A 248 9.44 4.25 -19.28
N VAL A 249 8.68 5.03 -18.52
CA VAL A 249 7.23 4.91 -18.34
C VAL A 249 6.50 5.77 -19.36
N GLY A 250 6.84 7.05 -19.44
CA GLY A 250 6.29 8.03 -20.38
C GLY A 250 4.85 8.43 -20.07
N GLY A 251 4.46 8.47 -18.78
CA GLY A 251 3.15 8.97 -18.37
C GLY A 251 3.01 10.47 -18.62
N ASN A 252 1.78 10.93 -18.80
CA ASN A 252 1.48 12.33 -19.10
C ASN A 252 0.12 12.76 -18.56
N ALA A 253 0.11 13.81 -17.73
CA ALA A 253 -1.10 14.41 -17.19
C ALA A 253 -1.89 15.27 -18.21
N SER A 254 -1.41 15.44 -19.45
CA SER A 254 -1.97 16.36 -20.46
C SER A 254 -3.13 15.81 -21.29
N GLY A 255 -3.90 14.85 -20.76
CA GLY A 255 -5.14 14.36 -21.38
C GLY A 255 -4.99 13.34 -22.52
N ILE A 256 -3.83 12.70 -22.64
CA ILE A 256 -3.61 11.53 -23.51
C ILE A 256 -3.97 10.25 -22.71
N ASP A 257 -4.32 9.16 -23.39
CA ASP A 257 -4.51 7.85 -22.74
C ASP A 257 -3.19 7.35 -22.11
N ASN A 258 -3.21 7.15 -20.79
CA ASN A 258 -2.06 6.72 -20.00
C ASN A 258 -1.96 5.20 -19.81
N ALA A 259 -2.88 4.40 -20.37
CA ALA A 259 -2.87 2.96 -20.19
C ALA A 259 -1.54 2.32 -20.60
N ALA A 260 -0.99 2.68 -21.78
CA ALA A 260 0.28 2.13 -22.24
C ALA A 260 1.47 2.51 -21.33
N ALA A 261 1.46 3.72 -20.76
CA ALA A 261 2.49 4.14 -19.80
C ALA A 261 2.38 3.34 -18.50
N PHE A 262 1.17 3.19 -17.98
CA PHE A 262 0.92 2.37 -16.80
C PHE A 262 1.35 0.91 -17.00
N ASN A 263 1.02 0.30 -18.13
CA ASN A 263 1.39 -1.08 -18.43
C ASN A 263 2.91 -1.25 -18.50
N ARG A 264 3.64 -0.28 -19.07
CA ARG A 264 5.11 -0.27 -19.03
C ARG A 264 5.64 -0.19 -17.60
N ALA A 265 5.08 0.66 -16.76
CA ALA A 265 5.47 0.73 -15.35
C ALA A 265 5.22 -0.59 -14.61
N MET A 266 4.06 -1.21 -14.81
CA MET A 266 3.73 -2.50 -14.19
C MET A 266 4.68 -3.60 -14.66
N ALA A 267 5.03 -3.65 -15.96
CA ALA A 267 5.99 -4.61 -16.48
C ALA A 267 7.41 -4.42 -15.90
N LEU A 268 7.84 -3.17 -15.68
CA LEU A 268 9.13 -2.87 -15.05
C LEU A 268 9.17 -3.25 -13.57
N LEU A 269 8.05 -3.10 -12.86
CA LEU A 269 7.96 -3.37 -11.42
C LEU A 269 7.59 -4.82 -11.09
N ALA A 270 6.94 -5.55 -11.99
CA ALA A 270 6.48 -6.92 -11.74
C ALA A 270 7.56 -7.92 -11.25
N PRO A 271 8.80 -7.93 -11.78
CA PRO A 271 9.80 -8.93 -11.40
C PRO A 271 10.36 -8.75 -9.98
N ALA A 272 10.39 -7.52 -9.47
CA ALA A 272 11.07 -7.18 -8.22
C ALA A 272 10.12 -6.58 -7.15
N GLY A 273 8.89 -6.27 -7.52
CA GLY A 273 8.04 -5.35 -6.76
C GLY A 273 8.58 -3.93 -6.83
N GLY A 274 8.14 -3.08 -5.90
CA GLY A 274 8.61 -1.71 -5.78
C GLY A 274 7.47 -0.70 -5.73
N GLU A 275 7.78 0.57 -5.98
CA GLU A 275 6.81 1.65 -5.92
C GLU A 275 6.82 2.45 -7.23
N LEU A 276 5.65 2.68 -7.79
CA LEU A 276 5.38 3.67 -8.82
C LEU A 276 4.90 4.95 -8.13
N PHE A 277 5.72 6.00 -8.19
CA PHE A 277 5.31 7.33 -7.75
C PHE A 277 4.59 8.06 -8.89
N VAL A 278 3.38 8.51 -8.64
CA VAL A 278 2.54 9.26 -9.58
C VAL A 278 2.54 10.72 -9.12
N PRO A 279 3.21 11.64 -9.84
CA PRO A 279 3.19 13.06 -9.49
C PRO A 279 1.79 13.68 -9.56
N PRO A 280 1.56 14.87 -8.99
CA PRO A 280 0.30 15.58 -9.11
C PRO A 280 -0.10 15.77 -10.58
N GLY A 281 -1.37 15.50 -10.90
CA GLY A 281 -1.91 15.63 -12.24
C GLY A 281 -3.13 14.72 -12.45
N ILE A 282 -3.86 14.96 -13.54
CA ILE A 282 -4.94 14.09 -13.99
C ILE A 282 -4.42 13.21 -15.12
N TYR A 283 -4.30 11.92 -14.85
CA TYR A 283 -3.89 10.91 -15.81
C TYR A 283 -5.15 10.20 -16.33
N LYS A 284 -5.45 10.44 -17.60
CA LYS A 284 -6.65 9.92 -18.25
C LYS A 284 -6.39 8.54 -18.84
N PHE A 285 -7.38 7.66 -18.76
CA PHE A 285 -7.31 6.30 -19.28
C PHE A 285 -8.51 6.03 -20.18
N ALA A 286 -8.26 5.86 -21.47
CA ALA A 286 -9.28 5.52 -22.47
C ALA A 286 -9.37 4.02 -22.71
N THR A 287 -8.35 3.26 -22.29
CA THR A 287 -8.35 1.80 -22.28
C THR A 287 -8.01 1.28 -20.89
N ARG A 288 -8.44 0.06 -20.58
CA ARG A 288 -8.20 -0.53 -19.26
C ARG A 288 -6.69 -0.79 -19.08
N PRO A 289 -6.05 -0.25 -18.03
CA PRO A 289 -4.68 -0.60 -17.69
C PRO A 289 -4.56 -2.08 -17.25
N ASP A 290 -3.33 -2.60 -17.33
CA ASP A 290 -2.98 -3.92 -16.81
C ASP A 290 -3.11 -3.97 -15.28
N ASN A 291 -3.17 -5.19 -14.73
CA ASN A 291 -3.27 -5.38 -13.29
C ASN A 291 -2.00 -4.87 -12.59
N VAL A 292 -2.17 -4.28 -11.41
CA VAL A 292 -1.05 -4.02 -10.49
C VAL A 292 -0.56 -5.36 -9.96
N PRO A 293 0.70 -5.75 -10.20
CA PRO A 293 1.21 -7.04 -9.77
C PRO A 293 1.52 -7.04 -8.27
N GLY A 294 1.59 -8.25 -7.70
CA GLY A 294 1.92 -8.43 -6.29
C GLY A 294 3.28 -7.83 -5.93
N GLY A 295 3.39 -7.18 -4.77
CA GLY A 295 4.61 -6.51 -4.33
C GLY A 295 4.83 -5.11 -4.90
N VAL A 296 3.92 -4.62 -5.75
CA VAL A 296 3.96 -3.26 -6.30
C VAL A 296 3.03 -2.31 -5.54
N TRP A 297 3.53 -1.12 -5.25
CA TRP A 297 2.79 0.02 -4.76
C TRP A 297 2.61 1.04 -5.88
N VAL A 298 1.39 1.55 -6.05
CA VAL A 298 1.14 2.77 -6.83
C VAL A 298 0.80 3.88 -5.84
N ARG A 299 1.66 4.89 -5.74
CA ARG A 299 1.56 5.97 -4.75
C ARG A 299 1.39 7.31 -5.44
N GLY A 300 0.37 8.07 -5.05
CA GLY A 300 0.19 9.46 -5.47
C GLY A 300 0.78 10.47 -4.48
N THR A 301 0.25 11.69 -4.49
CA THR A 301 0.70 12.79 -3.60
C THR A 301 -0.30 13.14 -2.50
N GLY A 302 -1.25 12.26 -2.23
CA GLY A 302 -2.32 12.44 -1.27
C GLY A 302 -3.67 12.70 -1.97
N TYR A 303 -4.73 12.73 -1.16
CA TYR A 303 -6.06 13.11 -1.61
C TYR A 303 -6.56 14.27 -0.74
N ASP A 304 -7.15 15.29 -1.37
CA ASP A 304 -7.86 16.38 -0.70
C ASP A 304 -9.34 16.00 -0.64
N TYR A 305 -9.87 16.03 0.57
CA TYR A 305 -11.26 15.67 0.89
C TYR A 305 -12.29 16.48 0.09
N ALA A 306 -11.92 17.67 -0.41
CA ALA A 306 -12.87 18.64 -0.90
C ALA A 306 -13.35 18.42 -2.34
N ILE A 307 -12.50 18.32 -3.38
CA ILE A 307 -12.99 18.35 -4.78
C ILE A 307 -11.96 17.73 -5.77
N PRO A 308 -12.35 16.73 -6.61
CA PRO A 308 -11.48 16.10 -7.63
C PRO A 308 -10.90 17.06 -8.70
N GLY A 309 -11.41 18.28 -8.80
CA GLY A 309 -11.02 19.29 -9.79
C GLY A 309 -9.73 20.06 -9.50
N ARG A 310 -9.09 19.89 -8.33
CA ARG A 310 -7.82 20.56 -7.99
C ARG A 310 -6.60 19.72 -8.42
N ALA A 311 -6.45 19.52 -9.73
CA ALA A 311 -5.39 18.73 -10.36
C ALA A 311 -3.96 19.11 -9.97
N SER A 312 -3.72 20.35 -9.51
CA SER A 312 -2.37 20.86 -9.26
C SER A 312 -1.69 20.29 -8.00
N ARG A 313 -2.40 19.54 -7.16
CA ARG A 313 -1.87 19.03 -5.87
C ARG A 313 -2.06 17.53 -5.65
N MET A 314 -2.80 16.86 -6.52
CA MET A 314 -3.22 15.48 -6.31
C MET A 314 -2.96 14.62 -7.54
N SER A 315 -2.71 13.35 -7.31
CA SER A 315 -2.58 12.35 -8.36
C SER A 315 -3.96 11.74 -8.61
N VAL A 316 -4.51 11.95 -9.81
CA VAL A 316 -5.85 11.47 -10.18
C VAL A 316 -5.72 10.54 -11.37
N PHE A 317 -6.19 9.31 -11.21
CA PHE A 317 -6.45 8.41 -12.33
C PHE A 317 -7.91 8.54 -12.71
N GLN A 318 -8.18 8.91 -13.95
CA GLN A 318 -9.53 9.16 -14.44
C GLN A 318 -9.85 8.27 -15.64
N ALA A 319 -10.89 7.46 -15.53
CA ALA A 319 -11.46 6.76 -16.68
C ALA A 319 -12.13 7.77 -17.62
N THR A 320 -11.88 7.64 -18.93
CA THR A 320 -12.50 8.48 -19.98
C THR A 320 -13.33 7.69 -20.98
N ALA A 321 -13.43 6.38 -20.79
CA ALA A 321 -14.22 5.48 -21.61
C ALA A 321 -14.86 4.40 -20.73
N ALA A 322 -15.89 3.73 -21.25
CA ALA A 322 -16.54 2.63 -20.57
C ALA A 322 -15.60 1.39 -20.49
N MET A 323 -15.47 0.82 -19.29
CA MET A 323 -14.70 -0.40 -19.01
C MET A 323 -15.40 -1.20 -17.90
N ASP A 324 -15.38 -2.54 -17.96
CA ASP A 324 -15.98 -3.38 -16.91
C ASP A 324 -15.33 -3.17 -15.53
N ASN A 325 -14.05 -2.78 -15.54
CA ASN A 325 -13.28 -2.42 -14.36
C ASN A 325 -12.15 -1.49 -14.77
N PHE A 326 -11.75 -0.60 -13.87
CA PHE A 326 -10.67 0.35 -14.16
C PHE A 326 -9.32 -0.09 -13.59
N ILE A 327 -9.18 -0.22 -12.27
CA ILE A 327 -7.92 -0.66 -11.64
C ILE A 327 -8.11 -2.03 -11.00
N ARG A 328 -7.20 -2.97 -11.32
CA ARG A 328 -7.18 -4.32 -10.74
C ARG A 328 -5.91 -4.56 -9.93
N LEU A 329 -6.07 -5.09 -8.73
CA LEU A 329 -4.98 -5.39 -7.80
C LEU A 329 -4.75 -6.91 -7.68
N GLY A 330 -3.57 -7.36 -8.09
CA GLY A 330 -3.17 -8.76 -8.11
C GLY A 330 -3.49 -9.48 -9.44
N SER A 331 -2.82 -10.61 -9.67
CA SER A 331 -2.86 -11.33 -10.95
C SER A 331 -3.93 -12.42 -11.04
N SER A 332 -4.50 -12.93 -9.94
CA SER A 332 -5.66 -13.84 -9.98
C SER A 332 -6.46 -13.91 -8.67
N ALA A 333 -7.78 -14.14 -8.80
CA ALA A 333 -8.76 -14.43 -7.73
C ALA A 333 -8.45 -15.70 -6.94
N THR A 334 -7.67 -16.62 -7.50
CA THR A 334 -7.51 -17.99 -7.02
C THR A 334 -6.13 -18.30 -6.41
N SER A 335 -5.21 -17.34 -6.42
CA SER A 335 -3.85 -17.57 -5.92
C SER A 335 -3.79 -17.47 -4.39
N ASN A 336 -4.15 -18.58 -3.73
CA ASN A 336 -4.14 -18.72 -2.28
C ASN A 336 -2.74 -19.04 -1.69
N ALA A 337 -1.65 -18.91 -2.45
CA ALA A 337 -0.32 -19.24 -1.93
C ALA A 337 0.14 -18.24 -0.87
N ALA A 338 0.51 -18.73 0.33
CA ALA A 338 0.91 -17.91 1.48
C ALA A 338 2.18 -17.05 1.26
N GLY A 339 2.90 -17.26 0.14
CA GLY A 339 4.09 -16.50 -0.24
C GLY A 339 3.85 -15.31 -1.17
N GLN A 340 2.64 -15.11 -1.69
CA GLN A 340 2.40 -13.97 -2.59
C GLN A 340 2.24 -12.66 -1.81
N THR A 341 2.95 -11.64 -2.29
CA THR A 341 2.81 -10.25 -1.89
C THR A 341 1.60 -9.65 -2.60
N GLY A 342 0.75 -8.90 -1.89
CA GLY A 342 -0.39 -8.23 -2.52
C GLY A 342 0.04 -6.98 -3.29
N ALA A 343 -0.83 -6.49 -4.15
CA ALA A 343 -0.68 -5.21 -4.83
C ALA A 343 -1.24 -4.08 -3.95
N SER A 344 -0.67 -2.89 -4.06
CA SER A 344 -1.01 -1.78 -3.17
C SER A 344 -1.27 -0.48 -3.90
N LEU A 345 -2.22 0.28 -3.37
CA LEU A 345 -2.52 1.65 -3.78
C LEU A 345 -2.38 2.57 -2.57
N ALA A 346 -1.80 3.74 -2.77
CA ALA A 346 -1.76 4.75 -1.73
C ALA A 346 -1.89 6.16 -2.27
N GLU A 347 -2.54 7.03 -1.49
CA GLU A 347 -2.43 8.49 -1.66
C GLU A 347 -2.82 8.97 -3.08
N ILE A 348 -3.79 8.29 -3.69
CA ILE A 348 -4.22 8.51 -5.07
C ILE A 348 -5.74 8.59 -5.14
N ILE A 349 -6.26 9.38 -6.08
CA ILE A 349 -7.68 9.44 -6.42
C ILE A 349 -7.92 8.57 -7.65
N ILE A 350 -8.91 7.70 -7.59
CA ILE A 350 -9.36 6.88 -8.71
C ILE A 350 -10.79 7.27 -9.02
N ASP A 351 -10.93 8.00 -10.12
CA ASP A 351 -12.19 8.50 -10.64
C ASP A 351 -12.70 7.57 -11.73
N GLY A 352 -13.75 6.82 -11.39
CA GLY A 352 -14.43 5.90 -12.28
C GLY A 352 -15.49 6.55 -13.16
N ASN A 353 -15.58 7.89 -13.23
CA ASN A 353 -16.53 8.59 -14.06
C ASN A 353 -16.59 7.97 -15.48
N ASN A 354 -17.79 7.56 -15.92
CA ASN A 354 -18.08 6.80 -17.15
C ASN A 354 -17.88 5.26 -17.12
N LEU A 355 -17.54 4.64 -16.00
CA LEU A 355 -17.47 3.17 -15.91
C LEU A 355 -18.86 2.57 -15.77
N PRO A 356 -19.20 1.50 -16.52
CA PRO A 356 -20.45 0.78 -16.37
C PRO A 356 -20.56 -0.03 -15.07
N ASP A 357 -19.44 -0.54 -14.53
CA ASP A 357 -19.48 -1.52 -13.42
C ASP A 357 -18.61 -1.12 -12.22
N THR A 358 -17.33 -1.51 -12.21
CA THR A 358 -16.46 -1.47 -11.01
C THR A 358 -15.30 -0.47 -11.16
N VAL A 359 -15.00 0.37 -10.18
CA VAL A 359 -13.81 1.25 -10.26
C VAL A 359 -12.53 0.49 -9.91
N VAL A 360 -12.45 -0.04 -8.69
CA VAL A 360 -11.30 -0.81 -8.22
C VAL A 360 -11.72 -2.23 -7.89
N GLN A 361 -10.95 -3.22 -8.33
CA GLN A 361 -11.17 -4.63 -8.00
C GLN A 361 -9.91 -5.28 -7.42
N THR A 362 -10.03 -5.96 -6.28
CA THR A 362 -8.96 -6.86 -5.80
C THR A 362 -9.20 -8.27 -6.32
N LEU A 363 -8.16 -8.87 -6.92
CA LEU A 363 -8.15 -10.26 -7.35
C LEU A 363 -7.21 -11.08 -6.44
N GLY A 364 -6.05 -10.55 -6.03
CA GLY A 364 -5.09 -11.31 -5.20
C GLY A 364 -5.39 -11.33 -3.69
N ARG A 365 -4.55 -12.04 -2.92
CA ARG A 365 -4.49 -11.89 -1.46
C ARG A 365 -3.66 -10.66 -1.05
N ARG A 366 -3.87 -10.16 0.17
CA ARG A 366 -2.97 -9.18 0.82
C ARG A 366 -2.87 -7.83 0.12
N ASN A 367 -3.87 -7.47 -0.66
CA ASN A 367 -3.89 -6.16 -1.30
C ASN A 367 -4.08 -5.08 -0.24
N ASN A 368 -3.38 -3.96 -0.41
CA ASN A 368 -3.41 -2.88 0.57
C ASN A 368 -3.79 -1.56 -0.11
N LEU A 369 -4.82 -0.92 0.40
CA LEU A 369 -5.28 0.37 -0.07
C LEU A 369 -5.23 1.33 1.12
N GLN A 370 -4.37 2.34 1.05
CA GLN A 370 -4.13 3.28 2.14
C GLN A 370 -4.34 4.71 1.66
N ASN A 371 -5.22 5.47 2.30
CA ASN A 371 -5.40 6.88 1.97
C ASN A 371 -5.76 7.07 0.48
N VAL A 372 -6.66 6.23 -0.03
CA VAL A 372 -7.12 6.26 -1.43
C VAL A 372 -8.55 6.80 -1.47
N GLN A 373 -8.85 7.63 -2.47
CA GLN A 373 -10.23 8.02 -2.79
C GLN A 373 -10.69 7.27 -4.03
N ILE A 374 -11.75 6.49 -3.91
CA ILE A 374 -12.37 5.74 -5.01
C ILE A 374 -13.75 6.33 -5.23
N GLN A 375 -14.02 6.84 -6.43
CA GLN A 375 -15.27 7.55 -6.69
C GLN A 375 -15.94 7.19 -8.02
N SER A 376 -17.26 7.41 -8.06
CA SER A 376 -18.06 7.45 -9.30
C SER A 376 -18.15 6.12 -10.06
N GLY A 377 -18.19 4.99 -9.35
CA GLY A 377 -18.51 3.69 -9.94
C GLY A 377 -20.00 3.54 -10.19
N LYS A 378 -20.44 3.14 -11.40
CA LYS A 378 -21.87 3.01 -11.68
C LYS A 378 -22.55 1.89 -10.90
N VAL A 379 -21.92 0.73 -10.75
CA VAL A 379 -22.46 -0.39 -9.96
C VAL A 379 -21.66 -0.61 -8.68
N ARG A 380 -20.33 -0.50 -8.72
CA ARG A 380 -19.45 -0.73 -7.57
C ARG A 380 -18.30 0.27 -7.57
N ALA A 381 -18.09 0.96 -6.46
CA ALA A 381 -16.87 1.74 -6.33
C ALA A 381 -15.67 0.81 -6.08
N PHE A 382 -15.78 -0.06 -5.07
CA PHE A 382 -14.72 -1.00 -4.70
C PHE A 382 -15.24 -2.43 -4.61
N HIS A 383 -14.67 -3.35 -5.38
CA HIS A 383 -15.00 -4.76 -5.36
C HIS A 383 -13.83 -5.58 -4.82
N VAL A 384 -14.11 -6.35 -3.79
CA VAL A 384 -13.19 -7.28 -3.18
C VAL A 384 -13.54 -8.70 -3.60
N ALA A 385 -12.66 -9.29 -4.41
CA ALA A 385 -12.71 -10.72 -4.72
C ALA A 385 -11.51 -11.50 -4.13
N GLY A 386 -10.64 -10.83 -3.36
CA GLY A 386 -9.43 -11.40 -2.76
C GLY A 386 -9.49 -11.52 -1.23
N GLN A 387 -8.55 -12.26 -0.63
CA GLN A 387 -8.50 -12.48 0.83
C GLN A 387 -7.45 -11.61 1.52
N ASN A 388 -7.61 -11.38 2.83
CA ASN A 388 -6.65 -10.66 3.64
C ASN A 388 -6.33 -9.28 3.06
N MET A 389 -7.31 -8.59 2.48
CA MET A 389 -7.10 -7.22 2.04
C MET A 389 -7.16 -6.28 3.25
N ARG A 390 -6.56 -5.11 3.06
CA ARG A 390 -6.68 -3.98 3.98
C ARG A 390 -7.06 -2.72 3.22
N PHE A 391 -8.12 -2.04 3.64
CA PHE A 391 -8.48 -0.68 3.23
C PHE A 391 -8.49 0.22 4.46
N VAL A 392 -7.64 1.26 4.46
CA VAL A 392 -7.44 2.16 5.61
C VAL A 392 -7.39 3.62 5.19
N GLY A 393 -8.07 4.48 5.96
CA GLY A 393 -7.82 5.93 5.91
C GLY A 393 -8.24 6.59 4.60
N GLY A 394 -9.16 5.99 3.84
CA GLY A 394 -9.57 6.45 2.51
C GLY A 394 -11.04 6.87 2.42
N VAL A 395 -11.48 7.18 1.20
CA VAL A 395 -12.87 7.50 0.88
C VAL A 395 -13.35 6.57 -0.22
N VAL A 396 -14.53 5.98 -0.05
CA VAL A 396 -15.24 5.28 -1.12
C VAL A 396 -16.58 5.98 -1.33
N HIS A 397 -16.83 6.39 -2.58
CA HIS A 397 -17.99 7.19 -2.93
C HIS A 397 -18.61 6.71 -4.24
N GLN A 398 -19.86 6.26 -4.24
CA GLN A 398 -20.44 5.61 -5.42
C GLN A 398 -21.32 6.55 -6.27
N ASP A 399 -22.18 7.36 -5.63
CA ASP A 399 -23.10 8.36 -6.21
C ASP A 399 -23.98 7.83 -7.36
N ASN A 400 -24.30 6.53 -7.38
CA ASN A 400 -25.02 5.90 -8.48
C ASN A 400 -25.96 4.76 -8.00
N VAL A 401 -25.97 3.56 -8.61
CA VAL A 401 -27.01 2.54 -8.30
C VAL A 401 -26.62 1.45 -7.30
N GLY A 402 -25.35 1.03 -7.20
CA GLY A 402 -24.96 -0.13 -6.39
C GLY A 402 -24.05 0.17 -5.20
N ASP A 403 -23.23 -0.81 -4.82
CA ASP A 403 -22.47 -0.83 -3.58
C ASP A 403 -21.28 0.14 -3.60
N CYS A 404 -21.01 0.79 -2.47
CA CYS A 404 -19.71 1.43 -2.28
C CYS A 404 -18.61 0.37 -2.24
N ILE A 405 -18.72 -0.58 -1.30
CA ILE A 405 -17.78 -1.69 -1.16
C ILE A 405 -18.54 -3.01 -1.23
N LEU A 406 -18.28 -3.81 -2.27
CA LEU A 406 -18.73 -5.20 -2.35
C LEU A 406 -17.58 -6.13 -1.95
N VAL A 407 -17.84 -7.04 -1.02
CA VAL A 407 -16.97 -8.16 -0.64
C VAL A 407 -17.68 -9.44 -1.04
N ASP A 408 -17.22 -10.09 -2.11
CA ASP A 408 -17.98 -11.17 -2.76
C ASP A 408 -17.14 -12.44 -2.93
N GLY A 409 -17.63 -13.53 -2.34
CA GLY A 409 -17.18 -14.88 -2.60
C GLY A 409 -16.95 -15.70 -1.34
N ALA A 410 -17.32 -16.98 -1.36
CA ALA A 410 -17.16 -17.86 -0.20
C ALA A 410 -15.69 -18.09 0.24
N GLY A 411 -14.75 -17.85 -0.67
CA GLY A 411 -13.32 -17.84 -0.37
C GLY A 411 -12.81 -16.50 0.12
N VAL A 412 -13.59 -15.43 0.10
CA VAL A 412 -13.16 -14.07 0.41
C VAL A 412 -13.24 -13.83 1.91
N ILE A 413 -12.13 -14.10 2.60
CA ILE A 413 -12.03 -14.03 4.07
C ILE A 413 -10.88 -13.15 4.54
N ASP A 414 -10.93 -12.76 5.82
CA ASP A 414 -9.86 -12.05 6.56
C ASP A 414 -9.67 -10.59 6.13
N ASN A 415 -10.74 -9.94 5.72
CA ASN A 415 -10.71 -8.64 5.08
C ASN A 415 -10.97 -7.50 6.08
N LYS A 416 -10.26 -6.38 5.92
CA LYS A 416 -10.24 -5.30 6.92
C LYS A 416 -10.55 -3.94 6.28
N ILE A 417 -11.60 -3.28 6.76
CA ILE A 417 -12.08 -1.96 6.33
C ILE A 417 -12.07 -1.05 7.55
N TRP A 418 -11.07 -0.16 7.65
CA TRP A 418 -10.86 0.66 8.84
C TRP A 418 -10.66 2.14 8.57
N ASP A 419 -11.05 2.97 9.54
CA ASP A 419 -10.70 4.39 9.58
C ASP A 419 -11.04 5.13 8.28
N ALA A 420 -12.07 4.68 7.56
CA ALA A 420 -12.43 5.17 6.24
C ALA A 420 -13.79 5.87 6.24
N GLN A 421 -14.07 6.58 5.14
CA GLN A 421 -15.38 7.13 4.88
C GLN A 421 -16.02 6.43 3.69
N ILE A 422 -17.27 6.02 3.87
CA ILE A 422 -18.01 5.23 2.90
C ILE A 422 -19.33 5.94 2.69
N ARG A 423 -19.52 6.53 1.51
CA ARG A 423 -20.63 7.47 1.30
C ARG A 423 -21.32 7.38 -0.05
N GLY A 424 -22.56 7.85 -0.10
CA GLY A 424 -23.33 7.96 -1.34
C GLY A 424 -23.47 6.61 -2.04
N MET A 425 -23.84 5.55 -1.33
CA MET A 425 -24.19 4.28 -1.96
C MET A 425 -25.51 4.40 -2.71
N GLY A 426 -25.68 3.59 -3.75
CA GLY A 426 -26.84 3.68 -4.61
C GLY A 426 -28.12 3.09 -4.05
N THR A 427 -29.23 3.34 -4.75
CA THR A 427 -30.59 2.97 -4.33
C THR A 427 -30.85 1.47 -4.25
N VAL A 428 -29.96 0.63 -4.80
CA VAL A 428 -30.05 -0.83 -4.68
C VAL A 428 -28.79 -1.43 -4.07
N GLY A 429 -27.90 -0.60 -3.54
CA GLY A 429 -26.63 -1.00 -2.95
C GLY A 429 -26.56 -0.79 -1.45
N ALA A 430 -25.38 -1.08 -0.91
CA ALA A 430 -25.00 -0.78 0.47
C ALA A 430 -23.65 -0.04 0.56
N GLY A 431 -23.34 0.46 1.75
CA GLY A 431 -22.00 0.97 2.05
C GLY A 431 -20.96 -0.13 2.00
N VAL A 432 -21.17 -1.16 2.81
CA VAL A 432 -20.39 -2.40 2.78
C VAL A 432 -21.35 -3.56 2.61
N HIS A 433 -21.21 -4.29 1.51
CA HIS A 433 -21.98 -5.48 1.20
C HIS A 433 -21.07 -6.70 1.23
N LEU A 434 -21.31 -7.66 2.12
CA LEU A 434 -20.64 -8.95 2.16
C LEU A 434 -21.56 -10.03 1.61
N VAL A 435 -21.19 -10.67 0.50
CA VAL A 435 -21.92 -11.78 -0.13
C VAL A 435 -21.14 -13.07 0.07
N ASN A 436 -21.60 -13.89 1.01
CA ASN A 436 -20.89 -15.07 1.51
C ASN A 436 -19.49 -14.73 2.06
N GLY A 437 -18.81 -15.69 2.69
CA GLY A 437 -17.45 -15.51 3.23
C GLY A 437 -17.43 -15.19 4.73
N GLY A 438 -16.43 -14.44 5.20
CA GLY A 438 -16.28 -14.21 6.63
C GLY A 438 -14.95 -13.62 7.11
N ASN A 439 -14.76 -13.52 8.42
CA ASN A 439 -13.60 -12.86 9.04
C ASN A 439 -13.41 -11.43 8.49
N LEU A 440 -14.52 -10.68 8.41
CA LEU A 440 -14.57 -9.32 7.91
C LEU A 440 -14.62 -8.35 9.10
N ASP A 441 -13.71 -7.38 9.12
CA ASP A 441 -13.72 -6.31 10.12
C ASP A 441 -14.09 -4.99 9.45
N VAL A 442 -15.15 -4.36 9.93
CA VAL A 442 -15.62 -3.03 9.56
C VAL A 442 -15.52 -2.16 10.81
N GLU A 443 -14.42 -1.42 10.95
CA GLU A 443 -14.14 -0.69 12.19
C GLU A 443 -13.82 0.79 12.02
N ARG A 444 -14.28 1.61 12.96
CA ARG A 444 -13.92 3.05 13.04
C ARG A 444 -14.17 3.83 11.75
N ASN A 445 -15.14 3.38 10.95
CA ASN A 445 -15.51 4.04 9.71
C ASN A 445 -16.62 5.07 9.96
N HIS A 446 -16.77 5.99 9.03
CA HIS A 446 -17.98 6.82 8.89
C HIS A 446 -18.73 6.37 7.65
N LEU A 447 -19.90 5.75 7.84
CA LEU A 447 -20.79 5.29 6.79
C LEU A 447 -22.00 6.21 6.69
N TRP A 448 -22.26 6.73 5.50
CA TRP A 448 -23.34 7.70 5.30
C TRP A 448 -23.99 7.63 3.93
N ALA A 449 -25.32 7.53 3.86
CA ALA A 449 -25.99 7.25 2.60
C ALA A 449 -26.24 8.43 1.66
N GLY A 450 -26.23 9.67 2.15
CA GLY A 450 -26.66 10.82 1.35
C GLY A 450 -25.66 11.97 1.27
N GLY A 451 -26.12 13.11 0.73
CA GLY A 451 -25.46 14.41 0.78
C GLY A 451 -26.21 15.34 1.75
N ASN A 452 -25.48 16.06 2.60
CA ASN A 452 -25.95 17.02 3.61
C ASN A 452 -27.16 16.63 4.47
N GLY A 453 -27.13 15.48 5.15
CA GLY A 453 -28.23 15.05 6.00
C GLY A 453 -29.51 14.67 5.25
N VAL A 454 -29.50 14.50 3.92
CA VAL A 454 -30.68 14.00 3.20
C VAL A 454 -30.66 12.46 3.20
N PRO A 455 -31.74 11.79 3.62
CA PRO A 455 -31.80 10.33 3.57
C PRO A 455 -31.70 9.79 2.14
N HIS A 456 -31.14 8.60 1.96
CA HIS A 456 -31.02 7.95 0.64
C HIS A 456 -31.66 6.56 0.63
N ASP A 457 -32.27 6.17 -0.50
CA ASP A 457 -32.99 4.90 -0.70
C ASP A 457 -32.07 3.67 -0.79
N ALA A 458 -30.91 3.67 -0.13
CA ALA A 458 -30.03 2.49 -0.14
C ALA A 458 -30.62 1.35 0.71
N VAL A 459 -30.22 0.12 0.42
CA VAL A 459 -30.75 -1.08 1.11
C VAL A 459 -30.30 -1.11 2.57
N ALA A 460 -29.01 -0.88 2.80
CA ALA A 460 -28.42 -0.75 4.12
C ALA A 460 -27.06 -0.03 4.08
N LEU A 461 -26.54 0.40 5.22
CA LEU A 461 -25.14 0.85 5.28
C LEU A 461 -24.18 -0.34 5.37
N ILE A 462 -24.55 -1.37 6.12
CA ILE A 462 -23.84 -2.65 6.16
C ILE A 462 -24.81 -3.78 5.85
N TRP A 463 -24.54 -4.56 4.81
CA TRP A 463 -25.37 -5.67 4.37
C TRP A 463 -24.56 -6.97 4.39
N LEU A 464 -25.00 -7.93 5.19
CA LEU A 464 -24.47 -9.28 5.27
C LEU A 464 -25.43 -10.24 4.57
N GLU A 465 -25.10 -10.67 3.36
CA GLU A 465 -25.90 -11.59 2.56
C GLU A 465 -25.26 -12.99 2.52
N ALA A 466 -26.00 -13.99 3.01
CA ALA A 466 -25.70 -15.40 2.79
C ALA A 466 -26.63 -15.94 1.70
N THR A 467 -26.07 -16.53 0.65
CA THR A 467 -26.85 -16.98 -0.52
C THR A 467 -26.25 -18.21 -1.18
N THR A 468 -27.10 -19.11 -1.67
CA THR A 468 -26.69 -20.24 -2.52
C THR A 468 -26.50 -19.85 -3.99
N ALA A 469 -27.08 -18.73 -4.42
CA ALA A 469 -26.98 -18.28 -5.81
C ALA A 469 -25.53 -17.89 -6.14
N GLY A 470 -24.90 -18.61 -7.08
CA GLY A 470 -23.55 -18.32 -7.56
C GLY A 470 -22.39 -18.83 -6.68
N ALA A 471 -22.67 -19.44 -5.52
CA ALA A 471 -21.63 -19.96 -4.63
C ALA A 471 -21.18 -21.39 -5.01
N THR A 472 -19.88 -21.61 -5.20
CA THR A 472 -19.31 -22.93 -5.48
C THR A 472 -19.09 -23.80 -4.23
N SER A 473 -19.13 -23.20 -3.03
CA SER A 473 -19.26 -23.90 -1.74
C SER A 473 -19.37 -22.89 -0.59
N ASN A 474 -20.35 -23.05 0.30
CA ASN A 474 -20.65 -22.27 1.52
C ASN A 474 -21.49 -21.00 1.33
N ASN A 475 -22.81 -21.17 1.46
CA ASN A 475 -23.83 -20.15 1.72
C ASN A 475 -23.76 -19.61 3.16
N VAL A 476 -22.55 -19.21 3.56
CA VAL A 476 -22.24 -18.83 4.94
C VAL A 476 -21.60 -17.45 4.95
N VAL A 477 -22.13 -16.58 5.81
CA VAL A 477 -21.41 -15.40 6.31
C VAL A 477 -21.02 -15.69 7.76
N GLY A 478 -19.78 -15.43 8.15
CA GLY A 478 -19.50 -15.41 9.59
C GLY A 478 -18.18 -14.87 10.07
N GLN A 479 -18.04 -14.74 11.39
CA GLN A 479 -16.90 -14.05 12.02
C GLN A 479 -16.81 -12.61 11.51
N VAL A 480 -17.86 -11.81 11.70
CA VAL A 480 -17.88 -10.42 11.24
C VAL A 480 -17.82 -9.50 12.46
N LEU A 481 -16.92 -8.52 12.44
CA LEU A 481 -16.81 -7.48 13.46
C LEU A 481 -17.24 -6.14 12.88
N ILE A 482 -18.25 -5.51 13.49
CA ILE A 482 -18.73 -4.17 13.17
C ILE A 482 -18.52 -3.32 14.43
N ASP A 483 -17.39 -2.62 14.51
CA ASP A 483 -16.94 -1.97 15.75
C ASP A 483 -16.57 -0.48 15.60
N GLY A 484 -17.05 0.38 16.50
CA GLY A 484 -16.55 1.75 16.58
C GLY A 484 -16.95 2.66 15.41
N ASN A 485 -17.93 2.28 14.58
CA ASN A 485 -18.31 3.06 13.40
C ASN A 485 -19.28 4.19 13.74
N THR A 486 -19.31 5.23 12.91
CA THR A 486 -20.41 6.21 12.82
C THR A 486 -21.27 5.84 11.63
N ILE A 487 -22.56 5.60 11.85
CA ILE A 487 -23.50 5.00 10.88
C ILE A 487 -24.73 5.91 10.80
N GLU A 488 -25.01 6.46 9.62
CA GLU A 488 -26.10 7.45 9.49
C GLU A 488 -26.76 7.54 8.10
N GLY A 489 -28.03 7.92 8.07
CA GLY A 489 -28.65 8.54 6.89
C GLY A 489 -29.22 7.62 5.82
N VAL A 490 -29.42 6.32 6.08
CA VAL A 490 -30.09 5.42 5.13
C VAL A 490 -31.61 5.35 5.38
N LEU A 491 -32.41 5.28 4.32
CA LEU A 491 -33.85 4.96 4.35
C LEU A 491 -34.08 3.43 4.35
N GLY A 492 -33.10 2.66 4.76
CA GLY A 492 -33.13 1.21 4.85
C GLY A 492 -32.89 0.78 6.29
N ALA A 493 -32.46 -0.47 6.48
CA ALA A 493 -31.89 -0.85 7.77
C ALA A 493 -30.46 -0.30 7.87
N GLU A 494 -30.02 0.15 9.04
CA GLU A 494 -28.62 0.58 9.19
C GLU A 494 -27.68 -0.62 8.93
N ILE A 495 -28.02 -1.77 9.51
CA ILE A 495 -27.35 -3.05 9.30
C ILE A 495 -28.38 -4.13 8.93
N MET A 496 -28.18 -4.80 7.80
CA MET A 496 -29.04 -5.87 7.33
C MET A 496 -28.33 -7.23 7.32
N PHE A 497 -29.02 -8.24 7.83
CA PHE A 497 -28.65 -9.64 7.80
C PHE A 497 -29.65 -10.36 6.91
N GLN A 498 -29.21 -10.91 5.78
CA GLN A 498 -30.08 -11.57 4.82
C GLN A 498 -29.59 -12.97 4.45
N GLY A 499 -30.32 -14.00 4.87
CA GLY A 499 -30.21 -15.34 4.30
C GLY A 499 -31.21 -15.50 3.15
N ARG A 500 -30.76 -15.73 1.91
CA ARG A 500 -31.66 -15.85 0.74
C ARG A 500 -32.50 -17.12 0.74
N ASP A 501 -32.09 -18.13 1.51
CA ASP A 501 -32.80 -19.40 1.63
C ASP A 501 -32.64 -19.99 3.03
N ALA A 502 -33.41 -21.03 3.34
CA ALA A 502 -33.40 -21.70 4.64
C ALA A 502 -32.06 -22.37 5.00
N ALA A 503 -31.21 -22.63 4.00
CA ALA A 503 -29.90 -23.22 4.18
C ALA A 503 -28.82 -22.16 4.48
N SER A 504 -29.09 -20.89 4.18
CA SER A 504 -28.15 -19.77 4.33
C SER A 504 -27.89 -19.48 5.80
N ILE A 505 -26.61 -19.37 6.18
CA ILE A 505 -26.19 -19.23 7.58
C ILE A 505 -25.42 -17.93 7.76
N ILE A 506 -25.87 -17.08 8.68
CA ILE A 506 -25.10 -15.93 9.17
C ILE A 506 -24.71 -16.21 10.61
N ARG A 507 -23.41 -16.19 10.93
CA ARG A 507 -22.93 -16.58 12.26
C ARG A 507 -21.75 -15.82 12.85
N ASN A 508 -21.66 -15.76 14.17
CA ASN A 508 -20.55 -15.14 14.90
C ASN A 508 -20.33 -13.69 14.44
N VAL A 509 -21.37 -12.86 14.54
CA VAL A 509 -21.32 -11.45 14.17
C VAL A 509 -21.32 -10.62 15.45
N VAL A 510 -20.42 -9.64 15.55
CA VAL A 510 -20.32 -8.72 16.67
C VAL A 510 -20.62 -7.31 16.18
N VAL A 511 -21.56 -6.61 16.83
CA VAL A 511 -21.92 -5.21 16.56
C VAL A 511 -21.73 -4.41 17.85
N ALA A 512 -20.63 -3.67 17.97
CA ALA A 512 -20.29 -2.98 19.22
C ALA A 512 -19.69 -1.59 18.99
N ASN A 513 -19.78 -0.74 20.00
CA ASN A 513 -19.18 0.59 20.07
C ASN A 513 -19.55 1.53 18.90
N ASN A 514 -20.62 1.28 18.16
CA ASN A 514 -21.03 2.11 17.03
C ASN A 514 -21.86 3.31 17.52
N ARG A 515 -21.86 4.38 16.74
CA ARG A 515 -22.75 5.54 16.87
C ARG A 515 -23.72 5.52 15.70
N PHE A 516 -25.00 5.33 16.01
CA PHE A 516 -26.07 5.42 15.04
C PHE A 516 -26.68 6.82 15.10
N TYR A 517 -26.72 7.53 13.98
CA TYR A 517 -27.40 8.82 13.89
C TYR A 517 -28.65 8.70 13.04
N GLN A 518 -29.81 8.91 13.65
CA GLN A 518 -31.04 9.02 12.90
C GLN A 518 -31.04 10.32 12.13
N ASN A 519 -31.40 10.22 10.86
CA ASN A 519 -31.60 11.38 10.03
C ASN A 519 -32.84 12.17 10.49
N ASN A 520 -32.69 13.47 10.69
CA ASN A 520 -33.79 14.36 11.11
C ASN A 520 -34.92 14.44 10.07
N ASP A 521 -34.59 14.20 8.81
CA ASP A 521 -35.53 14.31 7.69
C ASP A 521 -36.16 12.95 7.32
N ALA A 522 -35.74 11.86 7.96
CA ALA A 522 -36.38 10.57 7.79
C ALA A 522 -37.76 10.59 8.48
N PRO A 523 -38.84 10.16 7.79
CA PRO A 523 -40.13 10.01 8.45
C PRO A 523 -39.99 9.03 9.63
N ASP A 524 -40.63 9.38 10.75
CA ASP A 524 -40.73 8.50 11.90
C ASP A 524 -41.25 7.10 11.50
N ASP A 525 -40.84 6.07 12.23
CA ASP A 525 -41.35 4.69 12.12
C ASP A 525 -41.02 3.88 10.85
N LEU A 526 -40.21 4.39 9.93
CA LEU A 526 -39.91 3.62 8.72
C LEU A 526 -38.76 2.61 8.91
N TYR A 527 -37.79 2.88 9.79
CA TYR A 527 -36.49 2.18 9.75
C TYR A 527 -36.08 1.54 11.06
N SER A 528 -35.30 0.46 10.97
CA SER A 528 -34.75 -0.27 12.11
C SER A 528 -33.24 -0.30 12.05
N VAL A 529 -32.60 -0.37 13.22
CA VAL A 529 -31.14 -0.39 13.29
C VAL A 529 -30.62 -1.69 12.70
N LEU A 530 -31.17 -2.82 13.14
CA LEU A 530 -30.87 -4.15 12.64
C LEU A 530 -32.09 -4.72 11.92
N ALA A 531 -31.92 -5.24 10.70
CA ALA A 531 -32.92 -6.05 10.02
C ALA A 531 -32.42 -7.48 9.84
N LEU A 532 -33.18 -8.44 10.32
CA LEU A 532 -32.93 -9.87 10.19
C LEU A 532 -33.96 -10.47 9.21
N ARG A 533 -33.48 -10.97 8.07
CA ARG A 533 -34.28 -11.50 6.97
C ARG A 533 -33.78 -12.89 6.59
N GLY A 534 -34.66 -13.88 6.54
CA GLY A 534 -34.37 -15.21 6.02
C GLY A 534 -33.28 -16.01 6.75
N GLY A 535 -33.11 -17.26 6.33
CA GLY A 535 -32.01 -18.14 6.73
C GLY A 535 -31.87 -18.41 8.24
N GLN A 536 -30.66 -18.79 8.65
CA GLN A 536 -30.30 -19.12 10.03
C GLN A 536 -29.31 -18.09 10.57
N ILE A 537 -29.61 -17.49 11.71
CA ILE A 537 -28.76 -16.50 12.37
C ILE A 537 -28.29 -17.06 13.71
N SER A 538 -26.98 -17.11 13.94
CA SER A 538 -26.42 -17.73 15.15
C SER A 538 -25.20 -17.01 15.70
N GLY A 539 -25.13 -16.75 17.01
CA GLY A 539 -23.96 -16.06 17.59
C GLY A 539 -23.88 -14.59 17.18
N LEU A 540 -25.03 -13.90 17.15
CA LEU A 540 -25.09 -12.45 16.99
C LEU A 540 -24.91 -11.79 18.37
N ALA A 541 -23.79 -11.11 18.58
CA ALA A 541 -23.53 -10.34 19.79
C ALA A 541 -23.64 -8.84 19.49
N VAL A 542 -24.60 -8.16 20.10
CA VAL A 542 -24.74 -6.71 20.04
C VAL A 542 -24.27 -6.14 21.36
N GLY A 543 -23.11 -5.47 21.34
CA GLY A 543 -22.51 -4.81 22.48
C GLY A 543 -23.07 -3.41 22.74
N PRO A 544 -22.36 -2.58 23.52
CA PRO A 544 -22.78 -1.22 23.80
C PRO A 544 -22.70 -0.38 22.52
N ASN A 545 -23.80 0.25 22.13
CA ASN A 545 -23.85 1.18 21.00
C ASN A 545 -24.49 2.50 21.46
N MET A 546 -24.10 3.61 20.83
CA MET A 546 -24.68 4.93 21.08
C MET A 546 -25.69 5.27 19.99
N PHE A 547 -26.79 5.90 20.38
CA PHE A 547 -27.80 6.40 19.45
C PHE A 547 -27.87 7.92 19.62
N GLY A 548 -27.74 8.63 18.51
CA GLY A 548 -27.86 10.07 18.41
C GLY A 548 -28.99 10.47 17.47
N GLY A 549 -29.66 11.56 17.78
CA GLY A 549 -30.68 12.19 16.95
C GLY A 549 -30.92 13.60 17.47
N SER A 550 -31.11 14.58 16.58
CA SER A 550 -31.18 15.99 17.00
C SER A 550 -32.57 16.44 17.44
N GLY A 551 -33.59 15.59 17.30
CA GLY A 551 -34.97 15.86 17.71
C GLY A 551 -35.50 14.82 18.69
N ALA A 552 -36.24 15.25 19.71
CA ALA A 552 -36.92 14.39 20.68
C ALA A 552 -38.03 13.49 20.07
N THR A 553 -38.32 13.65 18.77
CA THR A 553 -39.39 12.95 18.06
C THR A 553 -38.90 11.89 17.07
N ALA A 554 -37.70 12.07 16.50
CA ALA A 554 -37.13 11.12 15.56
C ALA A 554 -36.67 9.87 16.33
N MET A 555 -37.45 8.79 16.21
CA MET A 555 -37.14 7.49 16.79
C MET A 555 -37.11 6.41 15.72
N TYR A 556 -36.21 5.44 15.88
CA TYR A 556 -36.23 4.21 15.08
C TYR A 556 -37.54 3.44 15.33
N LYS A 557 -38.10 2.83 14.28
CA LYS A 557 -39.27 1.92 14.34
C LYS A 557 -39.03 0.81 15.36
N SER A 558 -37.87 0.17 15.24
CA SER A 558 -37.41 -0.85 16.15
C SER A 558 -35.89 -0.90 16.21
N PHE A 559 -35.33 -1.44 17.30
CA PHE A 559 -33.92 -1.76 17.30
C PHE A 559 -33.63 -2.96 16.39
N VAL A 560 -34.40 -4.04 16.52
CA VAL A 560 -34.31 -5.23 15.66
C VAL A 560 -35.64 -5.51 14.95
N ASP A 561 -35.62 -5.61 13.62
CA ASP A 561 -36.77 -6.06 12.83
C ASP A 561 -36.52 -7.49 12.34
N ILE A 562 -37.36 -8.44 12.77
CA ILE A 562 -37.20 -9.87 12.47
C ILE A 562 -38.34 -10.34 11.57
N ASP A 563 -37.98 -10.72 10.35
CA ASP A 563 -38.96 -11.11 9.34
C ASP A 563 -39.44 -12.57 9.50
N ALA A 564 -40.58 -12.88 8.87
CA ALA A 564 -41.27 -14.16 8.99
C ALA A 564 -40.45 -15.36 8.47
N ASP A 565 -39.50 -15.10 7.59
CA ASP A 565 -38.68 -16.09 6.91
C ASP A 565 -37.38 -16.44 7.66
N VAL A 566 -37.08 -15.77 8.78
CA VAL A 566 -35.97 -16.14 9.67
C VAL A 566 -36.27 -17.50 10.32
N VAL A 567 -35.51 -18.54 9.94
CA VAL A 567 -35.75 -19.92 10.35
C VAL A 567 -35.32 -20.17 11.80
N SER A 568 -34.22 -19.57 12.23
CA SER A 568 -33.77 -19.66 13.62
C SER A 568 -32.85 -18.52 14.02
N LEU A 569 -32.97 -18.10 15.28
CA LEU A 569 -32.07 -17.17 15.95
C LEU A 569 -31.48 -17.86 17.20
N LYS A 570 -30.17 -18.16 17.19
CA LYS A 570 -29.52 -18.96 18.26
C LYS A 570 -28.33 -18.21 18.85
N ARG A 571 -28.08 -18.39 20.15
CA ARG A 571 -26.88 -17.86 20.84
C ARG A 571 -26.65 -16.36 20.61
N SER A 572 -27.73 -15.59 20.46
CA SER A 572 -27.64 -14.14 20.29
C SER A 572 -27.67 -13.45 21.65
N SER A 573 -26.88 -12.40 21.84
CA SER A 573 -26.81 -11.62 23.07
C SER A 573 -26.90 -10.15 22.74
N PHE A 574 -27.74 -9.41 23.44
CA PHE A 574 -27.87 -7.96 23.27
C PHE A 574 -27.60 -7.26 24.59
N ASP A 575 -26.66 -6.30 24.59
CA ASP A 575 -26.29 -5.53 25.78
C ASP A 575 -27.39 -4.53 26.19
N GLY A 576 -27.45 -4.26 27.49
CA GLY A 576 -28.52 -3.53 28.16
C GLY A 576 -28.52 -2.01 27.95
N ASN A 577 -27.75 -1.45 27.03
CA ASN A 577 -27.76 0.01 26.78
C ASN A 577 -28.39 0.40 25.43
N VAL A 578 -28.98 -0.56 24.74
CA VAL A 578 -29.33 -0.43 23.32
C VAL A 578 -30.78 0.07 23.11
N GLY A 579 -31.60 0.17 24.17
CA GLY A 579 -33.06 0.29 24.06
C GLY A 579 -33.66 1.68 24.19
N HIS A 580 -32.89 2.70 24.59
CA HIS A 580 -33.46 4.01 24.97
C HIS A 580 -33.96 4.86 23.78
N TYR A 581 -33.60 4.51 22.54
CA TYR A 581 -33.84 5.36 21.36
C TYR A 581 -34.62 4.67 20.22
N ALA A 582 -35.28 3.56 20.52
CA ALA A 582 -36.17 2.86 19.59
C ALA A 582 -37.58 2.77 20.19
N ARG A 583 -38.63 2.92 19.36
CA ARG A 583 -40.02 2.80 19.83
C ARG A 583 -40.35 1.39 20.32
N LYS A 584 -39.71 0.39 19.72
CA LYS A 584 -39.83 -1.02 20.07
C LYS A 584 -38.45 -1.65 20.09
N TRP A 585 -38.22 -2.58 20.99
CA TRP A 585 -37.01 -3.36 20.97
C TRP A 585 -36.97 -4.27 19.72
N ALA A 586 -38.05 -5.01 19.50
CA ALA A 586 -38.22 -5.87 18.34
C ALA A 586 -39.54 -5.63 17.61
N SER A 587 -39.52 -5.72 16.28
CA SER A 587 -40.73 -5.79 15.45
C SER A 587 -40.67 -6.95 14.45
N GLY A 588 -41.80 -7.20 13.78
CA GLY A 588 -41.92 -8.24 12.74
C GLY A 588 -42.60 -9.52 13.21
N ALA A 589 -42.89 -10.40 12.25
CA ALA A 589 -43.72 -11.60 12.47
C ALA A 589 -43.06 -12.62 13.43
N ASN A 590 -41.73 -12.62 13.49
CA ASN A 590 -40.96 -13.54 14.32
C ASN A 590 -40.26 -12.85 15.50
N ALA A 591 -40.77 -11.71 15.96
CA ALA A 591 -40.23 -11.01 17.13
C ALA A 591 -40.15 -11.90 18.39
N ALA A 592 -41.02 -12.92 18.51
CA ALA A 592 -41.02 -13.91 19.59
C ALA A 592 -39.79 -14.84 19.61
N LEU A 593 -38.97 -14.85 18.56
CA LEU A 593 -37.70 -15.60 18.54
C LEU A 593 -36.65 -15.03 19.50
N LEU A 594 -36.81 -13.77 19.93
CA LEU A 594 -36.01 -13.20 21.00
C LEU A 594 -36.59 -13.66 22.34
N THR A 595 -35.89 -14.58 22.99
CA THR A 595 -36.22 -14.95 24.38
C THR A 595 -35.85 -13.82 25.33
N ALA A 596 -36.56 -13.72 26.46
CA ALA A 596 -36.28 -12.73 27.51
C ALA A 596 -34.83 -12.81 28.02
N ASP A 597 -34.19 -13.99 27.95
CA ASP A 597 -32.80 -14.20 28.36
C ASP A 597 -31.77 -13.73 27.31
N GLN A 598 -32.16 -13.60 26.04
CA GLN A 598 -31.28 -13.14 24.96
C GLN A 598 -31.22 -11.61 24.86
N VAL A 599 -32.30 -10.94 25.26
CA VAL A 599 -32.34 -9.50 25.44
C VAL A 599 -31.79 -9.21 26.83
N GLY A 600 -30.59 -8.63 26.95
CA GLY A 600 -30.01 -8.23 28.24
C GLY A 600 -30.79 -7.14 28.99
N MET A 601 -32.06 -6.91 28.67
CA MET A 601 -32.97 -6.00 29.37
C MET A 601 -34.44 -6.43 29.30
N ASN A 602 -35.02 -6.41 30.50
CA ASN A 602 -36.43 -6.27 30.85
C ASN A 602 -37.33 -5.69 29.74
N HIS A 603 -38.04 -6.61 29.09
CA HIS A 603 -39.26 -6.32 28.35
C HIS A 603 -40.38 -5.91 29.32
N THR A 604 -40.65 -4.62 29.48
CA THR A 604 -42.02 -4.18 29.76
C THR A 604 -42.36 -2.91 28.98
N ASN A 605 -43.38 -3.08 28.15
CA ASN A 605 -44.14 -2.09 27.40
C ASN A 605 -44.27 -0.72 28.09
N ASN A 606 -44.25 0.33 27.27
CA ASN A 606 -45.04 1.56 27.38
C ASN A 606 -45.89 1.69 28.65
N GLY A 607 -45.35 2.43 29.62
CA GLY A 607 -46.09 2.96 30.78
C GLY A 607 -45.67 2.34 32.10
N ALA A 608 -44.90 3.11 32.87
CA ALA A 608 -44.45 2.89 34.26
C ALA A 608 -43.17 2.04 34.45
N ALA A 609 -42.20 2.68 35.11
CA ALA A 609 -40.97 2.13 35.67
C ALA A 609 -39.88 1.71 34.67
N ASP A 610 -39.03 2.70 34.36
CA ASP A 610 -37.70 2.54 33.78
C ASP A 610 -36.91 1.50 34.63
N LEU A 611 -36.82 0.25 34.15
CA LEU A 611 -36.10 -0.88 34.79
C LEU A 611 -34.58 -0.68 34.67
N ARG A 612 -34.09 0.43 35.22
CA ARG A 612 -32.66 0.68 35.39
C ARG A 612 -32.12 -0.37 36.35
N THR A 613 -31.10 -1.09 35.91
CA THR A 613 -30.28 -1.96 36.78
C THR A 613 -29.18 -1.16 37.49
N ARG A 614 -28.94 0.08 37.04
CA ARG A 614 -27.97 1.01 37.60
C ARG A 614 -28.48 2.44 37.52
N ASP A 615 -28.42 3.17 38.63
CA ASP A 615 -28.78 4.58 38.72
C ASP A 615 -27.61 5.38 39.29
N ILE A 616 -27.15 6.37 38.52
CA ILE A 616 -25.98 7.19 38.83
C ILE A 616 -26.39 8.64 38.75
N GLY A 617 -26.04 9.42 39.77
CA GLY A 617 -26.32 10.84 39.75
C GLY A 617 -25.70 11.59 40.90
N ARG A 618 -26.00 12.87 40.94
CA ARG A 618 -25.75 13.74 42.08
C ARG A 618 -27.07 14.08 42.72
N VAL A 619 -27.13 14.02 44.05
CA VAL A 619 -28.30 14.41 44.82
C VAL A 619 -27.97 15.51 45.81
N ASP A 620 -28.81 16.54 45.81
CA ASP A 620 -28.84 17.61 46.80
C ASP A 620 -29.98 17.29 47.80
N LEU A 621 -29.62 16.90 49.02
CA LEU A 621 -30.59 16.48 50.05
C LEU A 621 -31.13 17.66 50.88
N GLY A 622 -30.81 18.89 50.47
CA GLY A 622 -31.15 20.13 51.15
C GLY A 622 -30.05 20.66 52.07
N ILE A 623 -30.41 21.65 52.90
CA ILE A 623 -29.54 22.26 53.91
C ILE A 623 -29.77 21.51 55.23
N ALA A 624 -28.72 20.90 55.78
CA ALA A 624 -28.74 20.40 57.15
C ALA A 624 -28.86 21.58 58.12
N ASP A 625 -29.74 21.45 59.11
CA ASP A 625 -29.97 22.42 60.18
C ASP A 625 -29.18 22.10 61.46
N GLY A 626 -28.34 21.06 61.42
CA GLY A 626 -27.62 20.56 62.59
C GLY A 626 -28.47 19.70 63.54
N VAL A 627 -29.71 19.37 63.18
CA VAL A 627 -30.62 18.56 63.99
C VAL A 627 -31.09 17.32 63.24
N LYS A 628 -31.43 17.44 61.94
CA LYS A 628 -31.93 16.33 61.13
C LYS A 628 -30.83 15.31 60.82
N THR A 629 -31.07 14.04 61.13
CA THR A 629 -30.11 12.94 60.90
C THR A 629 -30.41 12.10 59.66
N THR A 630 -31.65 12.08 59.17
CA THR A 630 -32.06 11.22 58.05
C THR A 630 -32.51 12.04 56.85
N PHE A 631 -32.00 11.66 55.68
CA PHE A 631 -32.29 12.28 54.40
C PHE A 631 -32.68 11.22 53.38
N SER A 632 -33.62 11.54 52.49
CA SER A 632 -34.18 10.58 51.53
C SER A 632 -34.24 11.19 50.15
N PHE A 633 -34.00 10.38 49.13
CA PHE A 633 -34.25 10.76 47.74
C PHE A 633 -34.78 9.58 46.93
N ASN A 634 -35.55 9.90 45.90
CA ASN A 634 -36.06 8.90 44.98
C ASN A 634 -34.93 8.46 44.04
N HIS A 635 -34.72 7.15 43.90
CA HIS A 635 -33.89 6.60 42.83
C HIS A 635 -34.79 6.15 41.67
N ARG A 636 -34.16 5.83 40.54
CA ARG A 636 -34.87 5.41 39.32
C ARG A 636 -34.81 3.90 39.08
N LEU A 637 -34.49 3.12 40.10
CA LEU A 637 -34.52 1.65 40.04
C LEU A 637 -35.92 1.16 40.45
N VAL A 638 -36.28 -0.05 40.02
CA VAL A 638 -37.65 -0.59 40.15
C VAL A 638 -37.74 -1.65 41.24
N THR A 639 -36.59 -2.14 41.69
CA THR A 639 -36.42 -2.95 42.89
C THR A 639 -35.54 -2.18 43.88
N SER A 640 -35.52 -2.63 45.13
CA SER A 640 -34.53 -2.09 46.07
C SER A 640 -33.12 -2.40 45.56
N PRO A 641 -32.21 -1.40 45.47
CA PRO A 641 -30.83 -1.65 45.09
C PRO A 641 -30.17 -2.68 46.02
N ALA A 642 -29.51 -3.69 45.45
CA ALA A 642 -28.66 -4.62 46.21
C ALA A 642 -27.40 -3.94 46.77
N SER A 643 -26.97 -2.85 46.14
CA SER A 643 -25.87 -2.01 46.65
C SER A 643 -26.08 -0.53 46.33
N VAL A 644 -25.69 0.33 47.27
CA VAL A 644 -25.63 1.78 47.09
C VAL A 644 -24.26 2.26 47.53
N ARG A 645 -23.54 2.91 46.62
CA ARG A 645 -22.28 3.60 46.91
C ARG A 645 -22.53 5.10 46.92
N LEU A 646 -22.08 5.76 47.99
CA LEU A 646 -22.14 7.21 48.14
C LEU A 646 -20.73 7.78 48.22
N THR A 647 -20.51 8.90 47.55
CA THR A 647 -19.30 9.71 47.64
C THR A 647 -19.69 11.11 48.08
N ALA A 648 -19.17 11.57 49.21
CA ALA A 648 -19.49 12.90 49.74
C ALA A 648 -19.03 13.99 48.76
N ALA A 649 -19.96 14.84 48.33
CA ALA A 649 -19.72 15.97 47.44
C ALA A 649 -19.80 17.33 48.18
N SER A 650 -19.95 17.29 49.51
CA SER A 650 -19.87 18.47 50.40
C SER A 650 -19.30 18.10 51.78
N PRO A 651 -18.74 19.08 52.53
CA PRO A 651 -18.23 18.83 53.88
C PRO A 651 -19.29 18.29 54.86
N ALA A 652 -20.54 18.78 54.76
CA ALA A 652 -21.65 18.31 55.60
C ALA A 652 -22.04 16.85 55.31
N ALA A 653 -21.73 16.33 54.11
CA ALA A 653 -22.00 14.94 53.72
C ALA A 653 -20.89 13.95 54.13
N ALA A 654 -19.74 14.42 54.62
CA ALA A 654 -18.59 13.58 54.95
C ALA A 654 -18.72 12.83 56.28
N GLY A 655 -19.76 13.11 57.08
CA GLY A 655 -19.98 12.47 58.37
C GLY A 655 -20.30 10.96 58.26
N PRO A 656 -20.07 10.16 59.31
CA PRO A 656 -20.38 8.73 59.29
C PRO A 656 -21.90 8.52 59.17
N HIS A 657 -22.29 7.70 58.20
CA HIS A 657 -23.67 7.41 57.85
C HIS A 657 -23.85 5.95 57.47
N TYR A 658 -25.10 5.49 57.48
CA TYR A 658 -25.50 4.23 56.88
C TYR A 658 -26.64 4.46 55.88
N VAL A 659 -26.78 3.52 54.96
CA VAL A 659 -27.73 3.61 53.85
C VAL A 659 -28.69 2.44 53.90
N VAL A 660 -29.97 2.73 53.77
CA VAL A 660 -31.03 1.74 53.57
C VAL A 660 -31.80 2.13 52.33
N SER A 661 -32.12 1.18 51.48
CA SER A 661 -32.94 1.42 50.29
C SER A 661 -34.15 0.51 50.26
N ASP A 662 -35.22 1.01 49.66
CA ASP A 662 -36.38 0.23 49.26
C ASP A 662 -36.60 0.37 47.75
N ALA A 663 -37.76 -0.04 47.25
CA ALA A 663 -38.05 0.00 45.81
C ALA A 663 -38.26 1.42 45.24
N ALA A 664 -38.33 2.45 46.08
CA ALA A 664 -38.59 3.83 45.65
C ALA A 664 -37.54 4.83 46.15
N GLN A 665 -36.94 4.61 47.31
CA GLN A 665 -36.10 5.59 48.00
C GLN A 665 -34.80 5.02 48.54
N ILE A 666 -33.77 5.86 48.50
CA ILE A 666 -32.52 5.69 49.24
C ILE A 666 -32.57 6.62 50.46
N ASN A 667 -32.46 6.03 51.64
CA ASN A 667 -32.44 6.70 52.93
C ASN A 667 -31.01 6.71 53.49
N ILE A 668 -30.49 7.89 53.79
CA ILE A 668 -29.16 8.12 54.34
C ILE A 668 -29.34 8.63 55.77
N THR A 669 -28.83 7.89 56.75
CA THR A 669 -28.90 8.30 58.16
C THR A 669 -27.51 8.52 58.72
N PHE A 670 -27.25 9.76 59.15
CA PHE A 670 -26.02 10.14 59.82
C PHE A 670 -26.06 9.73 61.29
N THR A 671 -24.94 9.24 61.80
CA THR A 671 -24.76 8.87 63.21
C THR A 671 -24.76 10.08 64.16
N THR A 672 -24.43 11.25 63.63
CA THR A 672 -24.51 12.55 64.31
C THR A 672 -25.08 13.55 63.30
N PRO A 673 -25.96 14.49 63.70
CA PRO A 673 -26.49 15.47 62.76
C PRO A 673 -25.34 16.17 62.00
N PRO A 674 -25.39 16.20 60.65
CA PRO A 674 -24.37 16.87 59.87
C PRO A 674 -24.36 18.37 60.17
N ALA A 675 -23.18 18.98 60.16
CA ALA A 675 -23.03 20.41 60.44
C ALA A 675 -23.86 21.26 59.46
N PRO A 676 -24.34 22.46 59.89
CA PRO A 676 -25.17 23.29 59.03
C PRO A 676 -24.55 23.54 57.65
N GLY A 677 -25.28 23.22 56.59
CA GLY A 677 -24.79 23.33 55.21
C GLY A 677 -25.46 22.37 54.23
N ALA A 678 -25.16 22.51 52.94
CA ALA A 678 -25.73 21.65 51.90
C ALA A 678 -25.19 20.21 52.03
N VAL A 679 -26.09 19.22 52.08
CA VAL A 679 -25.72 17.80 52.08
C VAL A 679 -25.79 17.28 50.65
N ARG A 680 -24.62 16.97 50.06
CA ARG A 680 -24.49 16.53 48.67
C ARG A 680 -23.77 15.20 48.56
N PHE A 681 -24.30 14.28 47.76
CA PHE A 681 -23.64 13.03 47.40
C PHE A 681 -23.63 12.83 45.89
N ASP A 682 -22.51 12.31 45.38
CA ASP A 682 -22.50 11.54 44.14
C ASP A 682 -22.86 10.10 44.50
N TYR A 683 -23.88 9.52 43.86
CA TYR A 683 -24.38 8.18 44.17
C TYR A 683 -24.29 7.25 42.96
N GLU A 684 -24.12 5.96 43.27
CA GLU A 684 -24.23 4.86 42.34
C GLU A 684 -25.02 3.73 43.03
N ALA A 685 -26.20 3.42 42.52
CA ALA A 685 -27.06 2.35 43.03
C ALA A 685 -27.21 1.25 41.97
N ASN A 686 -27.03 -0.01 42.38
CA ASN A 686 -27.13 -1.18 41.50
C ASN A 686 -28.18 -2.16 42.03
N CYS A 687 -29.03 -2.68 41.13
CA CYS A 687 -29.98 -3.76 41.41
C CYS A 687 -29.28 -5.09 41.67
#